data_AF-A0A4Y8Q4I5-F1
#
_entry.id   AF-A0A4Y8Q4I5-F1
#
_cell.length_a   1.000
_cell.length_b   1.000
_cell.length_c   1.000
_cell.angle_alpha   90.00
_cell.angle_beta   90.00
_cell.angle_gamma   90.00
#
_symmetry.space_group_name_H-M   'P 1'
#
loop_
_entity.id
_entity.type
_entity.pdbx_description
1 polymer ?
#
loop_
_entity_poly.entity_id
_entity_poly.type
_entity_poly.pdbx_seq_one_letter_code
_entity_poly.pdbx_strand_id
1 'polypeptide(L)'
;MSNSSSNMFTTNSNKTKDIRGGEKKVMKKSLKVIATAAMAFSMFSSVALADEAATTTSTSATTAAAAKTSADFKDLAGIDAALKAKIDALLSKGVFEGVSDDSFGIDENMTRAQFAKVLTLIYGVKVDDSVTASSFADVKADDAANGWAIKFIEAAKKAGLIDGKSDTSFDPGANVTLGEFATALVKGLGVKPDMSGTPWYADAVKQAVNKKVLPEGTDGSKLATRADLVVGAYGGQQAYSEINAPEKVSVAEAKATGVYQVTVTLDKAVDTAKAKLALTKGSLAVGSTTKWSDDKKSATLSLDTRLGAGDYTVTLSGLDAAAVDKTTATFTAQDEQVSKIDFVSANDTLPYSNSVSLEVKAANQYGEAVSLGASNFTALVSGTNVAMKKNDAGNFVINADVKGTPGVTQGNGIIPVTVYYNNSAVTASKNFKVGTVPLLTKIEAGKVTYSNGGTKLSAADETADIPLTMYDQYGNKLVKAQFTGGTPEIQASNINPVITPYEANLTVVKAGASLAVGDLFDDSDNARIQVKLAAKVDKNNDYTVNIFGGASSASATVSVGASNLATKVEFDVSGITLSADDSSVLVPVTAYDANGNKLSAQDVADNAAANRFNFTASNAATTGIVATGVDKGKLKITFNAPVAPSTVYNSVNSKVYISGQINQSQTNSFVQASIPVTDVRVPERIAVATENAPKAILGAGDDLVFQLKDQYGSDRGNVAASIVSANGQSSNYQVVVDVTTSGTGVNAALKTATVISSTTSGSTKTYTFTAAQLDDFNKGFTLTSTGAEGKVTVKATIQKQTNGGGWSDYSSAVSRTFESIKSDTALTYSLDTVGTLFAAQDQISTALIAGENVAAGDSQFDKTLTVIAKDSAGNKVKLPYNYVRGISSSNPNVLAVANPTPDRDGFVLGNKAGTATVTAIVYKNNGETVSLSQDITVKADSITVDKLTAGKTDNNFSANGFAYDFFTDGDNKLKVTDQYGIEYTNADIAKYDAVLGLRYTVKVVTGSGMVTINSVTGEITNVPSSVKEFTVTAIAPNGKSVSILLVNTQP
;
A
#
# COMPACT_ATOMS: atom_id res chain seq x y z
N MET A 1 60.85 27.86 36.78
CA MET A 1 60.72 28.21 35.35
C MET A 1 59.24 28.54 35.13
N SER A 2 58.73 29.74 35.46
CA SER A 2 58.76 31.03 34.70
C SER A 2 58.31 30.82 33.23
N ASN A 3 57.27 31.42 32.66
CA ASN A 3 56.66 32.76 32.74
C ASN A 3 55.16 32.68 32.31
N SER A 4 54.19 33.33 32.97
CA SER A 4 53.62 34.70 32.69
C SER A 4 53.03 34.83 31.27
N SER A 5 51.87 35.43 30.94
CA SER A 5 50.79 36.23 31.56
C SER A 5 49.83 36.60 30.39
N SER A 6 48.50 36.81 30.46
CA SER A 6 47.83 38.00 31.01
C SER A 6 46.32 38.06 30.65
N ASN A 7 45.49 38.39 31.68
CA ASN A 7 44.36 39.35 31.77
C ASN A 7 43.23 39.40 30.69
N MET A 8 41.95 39.14 31.02
CA MET A 8 40.93 39.85 31.85
C MET A 8 40.01 40.78 31.03
N PHE A 9 38.68 40.60 31.12
CA PHE A 9 37.62 41.63 31.38
C PHE A 9 36.25 40.92 31.49
N THR A 10 35.78 40.66 32.73
CA THR A 10 34.70 41.31 33.50
C THR A 10 33.26 40.89 33.22
N THR A 11 32.69 40.33 34.28
CA THR A 11 31.30 40.06 34.65
C THR A 11 30.34 41.24 34.56
N ASN A 12 29.05 40.95 34.30
CA ASN A 12 27.96 41.63 35.00
C ASN A 12 26.81 40.66 35.30
N SER A 13 26.63 40.38 36.58
CA SER A 13 25.44 39.75 37.15
C SER A 13 24.45 40.83 37.57
N ASN A 14 23.17 40.66 37.29
CA ASN A 14 22.09 41.25 38.10
C ASN A 14 20.91 40.27 38.20
N LYS A 15 20.76 39.71 39.40
CA LYS A 15 19.49 39.27 40.03
C LYS A 15 18.61 40.52 40.24
N THR A 16 17.28 40.54 40.32
CA THR A 16 16.17 39.60 40.54
C THR A 16 14.87 40.39 40.31
N LYS A 17 13.74 39.74 39.96
CA LYS A 17 12.47 39.86 40.71
C LYS A 17 11.37 38.95 40.13
N ASP A 18 10.78 38.18 41.05
CA ASP A 18 9.54 37.43 40.92
C ASP A 18 8.37 38.26 40.37
N ILE A 19 7.57 37.65 39.48
CA ILE A 19 6.11 37.76 39.51
C ILE A 19 5.50 36.37 39.31
N ARG A 20 4.63 36.03 40.26
CA ARG A 20 3.78 34.84 40.37
C ARG A 20 2.66 34.84 39.34
N GLY A 21 2.21 33.65 38.93
CA GLY A 21 0.78 33.33 38.86
C GLY A 21 0.25 32.68 37.57
N GLY A 22 -0.24 31.43 37.71
CA GLY A 22 -1.34 30.79 36.94
C GLY A 22 -1.09 30.51 35.45
N GLU A 23 -1.47 29.42 34.81
CA GLU A 23 -2.37 28.30 35.12
C GLU A 23 -1.97 27.09 34.26
N LYS A 24 -2.36 25.92 34.76
CA LYS A 24 -2.17 24.60 34.17
C LYS A 24 -3.09 24.42 32.96
N LYS A 25 -2.57 24.52 31.73
CA LYS A 25 -3.35 24.20 30.50
C LYS A 25 -3.04 22.79 30.01
N VAL A 26 -3.98 21.90 30.28
CA VAL A 26 -4.13 20.56 29.72
C VAL A 26 -4.28 20.65 28.21
N MET A 27 -3.36 20.08 27.42
CA MET A 27 -3.61 19.80 26.01
C MET A 27 -4.36 18.47 25.90
N LYS A 28 -5.69 18.56 25.69
CA LYS A 28 -6.50 17.45 25.21
C LYS A 28 -6.40 17.38 23.68
N LYS A 29 -6.18 16.17 23.18
CA LYS A 29 -6.11 15.79 21.77
C LYS A 29 -7.39 16.21 21.01
N SER A 30 -7.23 16.75 19.81
CA SER A 30 -8.22 16.60 18.72
C SER A 30 -7.50 16.53 17.37
N LEU A 31 -7.93 15.54 16.61
CA LEU A 31 -7.44 15.04 15.33
C LEU A 31 -7.97 15.87 14.16
N LYS A 32 -7.25 15.84 13.03
CA LYS A 32 -7.63 16.20 11.63
C LYS A 32 -7.66 17.70 11.27
N VAL A 33 -6.78 18.12 10.36
CA VAL A 33 -7.09 18.53 8.97
C VAL A 33 -5.78 18.43 8.16
N ILE A 34 -5.66 17.39 7.33
CA ILE A 34 -4.74 17.31 6.19
C ILE A 34 -5.64 17.40 4.97
N ALA A 35 -5.50 18.46 4.17
CA ALA A 35 -5.75 18.53 2.72
C ALA A 35 -6.12 19.97 2.27
N THR A 36 -5.15 20.81 1.94
CA THR A 36 -5.35 22.02 1.10
C THR A 36 -4.06 22.48 0.42
N ALA A 37 -3.37 21.55 -0.27
CA ALA A 37 -2.22 21.88 -1.12
C ALA A 37 -2.41 21.45 -2.59
N ALA A 38 -3.66 21.24 -3.04
CA ALA A 38 -3.97 20.75 -4.39
C ALA A 38 -4.79 21.74 -5.26
N MET A 39 -4.87 23.03 -4.90
CA MET A 39 -5.70 24.03 -5.60
C MET A 39 -4.92 24.93 -6.58
N ALA A 40 -3.98 24.41 -7.39
CA ALA A 40 -3.23 25.27 -8.32
C ALA A 40 -2.99 24.75 -9.74
N PHE A 41 -3.57 23.62 -10.18
CA PHE A 41 -3.27 23.09 -11.52
C PHE A 41 -4.44 22.50 -12.34
N SER A 42 -5.72 22.85 -12.08
CA SER A 42 -6.84 22.31 -12.89
C SER A 42 -7.76 23.32 -13.58
N MET A 43 -7.52 24.63 -13.49
CA MET A 43 -8.38 25.64 -14.14
C MET A 43 -7.98 25.90 -15.60
N PHE A 44 -8.07 24.87 -16.46
CA PHE A 44 -8.12 25.04 -17.92
C PHE A 44 -9.07 24.00 -18.54
N SER A 45 -10.37 24.25 -18.39
CA SER A 45 -11.46 23.79 -19.25
C SER A 45 -12.73 24.49 -18.72
N SER A 46 -13.68 25.01 -19.47
CA SER A 46 -14.07 24.86 -20.87
C SER A 46 -14.90 26.10 -21.23
N VAL A 47 -14.57 26.80 -22.31
CA VAL A 47 -15.43 27.86 -22.84
C VAL A 47 -16.43 27.19 -23.77
N ALA A 48 -17.67 27.01 -23.29
CA ALA A 48 -18.79 26.66 -24.14
C ALA A 48 -19.31 27.95 -24.78
N LEU A 49 -18.85 28.26 -26.00
CA LEU A 49 -19.57 29.17 -26.89
C LEU A 49 -20.81 28.43 -27.39
N ALA A 50 -21.98 28.89 -26.96
CA ALA A 50 -23.22 28.61 -27.64
C ALA A 50 -23.40 29.68 -28.72
N ASP A 51 -23.50 29.28 -29.98
CA ASP A 51 -24.26 30.07 -30.95
C ASP A 51 -24.93 29.16 -31.98
N GLU A 52 -26.18 29.51 -32.28
CA GLU A 52 -27.19 28.75 -33.00
C GLU A 52 -27.17 29.14 -34.47
N ALA A 53 -27.09 28.16 -35.36
CA ALA A 53 -27.07 28.42 -36.79
C ALA A 53 -28.47 28.77 -37.32
N ALA A 54 -28.69 30.05 -37.65
CA ALA A 54 -29.68 30.46 -38.66
C ALA A 54 -29.16 31.62 -39.54
N THR A 55 -28.77 31.26 -40.77
CA THR A 55 -28.86 32.03 -42.04
C THR A 55 -28.45 33.52 -42.15
N THR A 56 -27.39 33.71 -42.94
CA THR A 56 -27.13 34.79 -43.94
C THR A 56 -27.12 36.26 -43.49
N THR A 57 -25.93 36.87 -43.38
CA THR A 57 -25.40 37.90 -44.31
C THR A 57 -24.09 38.50 -43.77
N SER A 58 -23.23 38.94 -44.69
CA SER A 58 -21.90 39.53 -44.52
C SER A 58 -21.82 40.76 -43.58
N THR A 59 -20.80 40.86 -42.72
CA THR A 59 -19.60 41.74 -42.84
C THR A 59 -18.89 41.92 -41.48
N SER A 60 -17.55 41.97 -41.53
CA SER A 60 -16.56 42.38 -40.51
C SER A 60 -16.19 41.42 -39.37
N ALA A 61 -15.00 40.85 -39.51
CA ALA A 61 -14.29 40.10 -38.49
C ALA A 61 -13.69 41.03 -37.43
N THR A 62 -14.01 40.79 -36.16
CA THR A 62 -13.20 41.18 -35.00
C THR A 62 -12.81 39.92 -34.22
N THR A 63 -11.51 39.70 -34.09
CA THR A 63 -10.86 38.66 -33.29
C THR A 63 -11.39 38.61 -31.86
N ALA A 64 -11.94 37.47 -31.42
CA ALA A 64 -12.28 37.24 -30.02
C ALA A 64 -10.99 37.14 -29.18
N ALA A 65 -10.79 38.08 -28.26
CA ALA A 65 -9.69 38.08 -27.31
C ALA A 65 -9.87 36.97 -26.26
N ALA A 66 -8.76 36.43 -25.74
CA ALA A 66 -8.79 35.45 -24.65
C ALA A 66 -9.50 36.01 -23.40
N ALA A 67 -10.30 35.18 -22.72
CA ALA A 67 -11.00 35.59 -21.49
C ALA A 67 -10.00 35.87 -20.36
N LYS A 68 -10.08 37.06 -19.74
CA LYS A 68 -9.24 37.46 -18.60
C LYS A 68 -9.58 36.68 -17.32
N THR A 69 -8.59 36.48 -16.48
CA THR A 69 -8.65 35.86 -15.15
C THR A 69 -8.24 36.85 -14.07
N SER A 70 -8.40 36.48 -12.79
CA SER A 70 -7.96 37.26 -11.64
C SER A 70 -6.46 37.58 -11.65
N ALA A 71 -5.64 36.77 -12.32
CA ALA A 71 -4.21 36.99 -12.47
C ALA A 71 -3.87 38.17 -13.40
N ASP A 72 -4.79 38.55 -14.28
CA ASP A 72 -4.61 39.66 -15.23
C ASP A 72 -4.83 41.03 -14.57
N PHE A 73 -5.36 41.06 -13.34
CA PHE A 73 -5.66 42.28 -12.60
C PHE A 73 -4.71 42.48 -11.42
N LYS A 74 -3.96 43.59 -11.43
CA LYS A 74 -2.90 43.89 -10.44
C LYS A 74 -3.47 44.09 -9.03
N ASP A 75 -4.65 44.69 -8.93
CA ASP A 75 -5.35 44.96 -7.67
C ASP A 75 -5.87 43.68 -6.98
N LEU A 76 -5.84 42.52 -7.66
CA LEU A 76 -6.21 41.24 -7.09
C LEU A 76 -5.03 40.45 -6.52
N ALA A 77 -3.78 40.89 -6.69
CA ALA A 77 -2.58 40.12 -6.32
C ALA A 77 -2.58 39.64 -4.85
N GLY A 78 -3.08 40.46 -3.92
CA GLY A 78 -3.11 40.18 -2.47
C GLY A 78 -4.39 39.55 -1.93
N ILE A 79 -5.40 39.30 -2.78
CA ILE A 79 -6.70 38.76 -2.35
C ILE A 79 -6.61 37.26 -2.04
N ASP A 80 -7.44 36.79 -1.10
CA ASP A 80 -7.51 35.40 -0.71
C ASP A 80 -7.92 34.48 -1.86
N ALA A 81 -7.46 33.23 -1.82
CA ALA A 81 -7.67 32.27 -2.89
C ALA A 81 -9.15 31.93 -3.13
N ALA A 82 -10.00 32.00 -2.10
CA ALA A 82 -11.42 31.66 -2.23
C ALA A 82 -12.18 32.79 -2.95
N LEU A 83 -11.86 34.05 -2.67
CA LEU A 83 -12.42 35.18 -3.41
C LEU A 83 -11.90 35.24 -4.85
N LYS A 84 -10.60 34.98 -5.10
CA LYS A 84 -10.05 34.84 -6.46
C LYS A 84 -10.80 33.80 -7.29
N ALA A 85 -11.05 32.63 -6.73
CA ALA A 85 -11.80 31.57 -7.41
C ALA A 85 -13.24 32.00 -7.78
N LYS A 86 -13.92 32.78 -6.94
CA LYS A 86 -15.25 33.35 -7.25
C LYS A 86 -15.19 34.37 -8.37
N ILE A 87 -14.16 35.23 -8.37
CA ILE A 87 -13.92 36.21 -9.43
C ILE A 87 -13.71 35.49 -10.76
N ASP A 88 -12.81 34.50 -10.81
CA ASP A 88 -12.52 33.71 -12.01
C ASP A 88 -13.77 32.99 -12.56
N ALA A 89 -14.58 32.41 -11.66
CA ALA A 89 -15.83 31.75 -12.02
C ALA A 89 -16.87 32.71 -12.62
N LEU A 90 -16.88 33.98 -12.21
CA LEU A 90 -17.83 34.98 -12.72
C LEU A 90 -17.31 35.72 -13.96
N LEU A 91 -16.00 35.92 -14.08
CA LEU A 91 -15.33 36.44 -15.28
C LEU A 91 -15.51 35.47 -16.46
N SER A 92 -15.27 34.17 -16.24
CA SER A 92 -15.44 33.13 -17.27
C SER A 92 -16.88 33.03 -17.79
N LYS A 93 -17.87 33.42 -16.98
CA LYS A 93 -19.29 33.50 -17.37
C LYS A 93 -19.70 34.86 -17.94
N GLY A 94 -18.78 35.83 -18.04
CA GLY A 94 -19.06 37.19 -18.51
C GLY A 94 -19.97 38.02 -17.59
N VAL A 95 -20.14 37.61 -16.32
CA VAL A 95 -20.97 38.33 -15.35
C VAL A 95 -20.29 39.62 -14.89
N PHE A 96 -18.96 39.58 -14.74
CA PHE A 96 -18.12 40.72 -14.41
C PHE A 96 -17.09 40.96 -15.52
N GLU A 97 -16.60 42.19 -15.57
CA GLU A 97 -15.49 42.64 -16.41
C GLU A 97 -14.58 43.55 -15.60
N GLY A 98 -13.34 43.79 -16.06
CA GLY A 98 -12.45 44.76 -15.41
C GLY A 98 -12.95 46.19 -15.58
N VAL A 99 -12.62 47.08 -14.65
CA VAL A 99 -12.86 48.52 -14.83
C VAL A 99 -11.84 49.16 -15.78
N SER A 100 -10.70 48.49 -15.99
CA SER A 100 -9.70 48.80 -17.01
C SER A 100 -8.95 47.53 -17.44
N ASP A 101 -7.89 47.68 -18.24
CA ASP A 101 -7.18 46.52 -18.77
C ASP A 101 -6.44 45.69 -17.71
N ASP A 102 -5.98 46.31 -16.62
CA ASP A 102 -5.18 45.68 -15.57
C ASP A 102 -5.71 45.92 -14.14
N SER A 103 -6.92 46.47 -13.98
CA SER A 103 -7.61 46.62 -12.68
C SER A 103 -9.06 46.13 -12.72
N PHE A 104 -9.43 45.36 -11.69
CA PHE A 104 -10.78 44.85 -11.48
C PHE A 104 -11.69 45.82 -10.72
N GLY A 105 -11.13 46.73 -9.91
CA GLY A 105 -11.86 47.68 -9.07
C GLY A 105 -12.50 47.01 -7.84
N ILE A 106 -11.81 46.05 -7.22
CA ILE A 106 -12.40 45.14 -6.21
C ILE A 106 -12.98 45.87 -4.98
N ASP A 107 -12.37 46.98 -4.57
CA ASP A 107 -12.78 47.79 -3.41
C ASP A 107 -13.74 48.93 -3.77
N GLU A 108 -14.04 49.13 -5.06
CA GLU A 108 -14.90 50.22 -5.52
C GLU A 108 -16.37 49.92 -5.23
N ASN A 109 -17.14 50.96 -4.88
CA ASN A 109 -18.59 50.84 -4.77
C ASN A 109 -19.20 50.73 -6.17
N MET A 110 -20.26 49.93 -6.29
CA MET A 110 -20.90 49.71 -7.58
C MET A 110 -22.22 50.47 -7.70
N THR A 111 -22.49 50.95 -8.92
CA THR A 111 -23.69 51.72 -9.24
C THR A 111 -24.92 50.83 -9.40
N ARG A 112 -26.12 51.42 -9.25
CA ARG A 112 -27.41 50.74 -9.49
C ARG A 112 -27.54 50.22 -10.93
N ALA A 113 -26.93 50.89 -11.91
CA ALA A 113 -26.85 50.43 -13.30
C ALA A 113 -26.06 49.13 -13.47
N GLN A 114 -24.84 49.07 -12.92
CA GLN A 114 -24.00 47.87 -12.94
C GLN A 114 -24.62 46.72 -12.15
N PHE A 115 -25.24 47.03 -11.02
CA PHE A 115 -26.01 46.10 -10.22
C PHE A 115 -27.16 45.43 -10.99
N ALA A 116 -27.93 46.18 -11.78
CA ALA A 116 -28.99 45.63 -12.63
C ALA A 116 -28.43 44.64 -13.68
N LYS A 117 -27.31 44.98 -14.34
CA LYS A 117 -26.62 44.07 -15.28
C LYS A 117 -26.25 42.75 -14.59
N VAL A 118 -25.56 42.82 -13.45
CA VAL A 118 -25.13 41.62 -12.71
C VAL A 118 -26.32 40.72 -12.36
N LEU A 119 -27.41 41.28 -11.84
CA LEU A 119 -28.61 40.52 -11.49
C LEU A 119 -29.24 39.80 -12.69
N THR A 120 -29.36 40.49 -13.83
CA THR A 120 -29.90 39.86 -15.05
C THR A 120 -29.04 38.69 -15.52
N LEU A 121 -27.71 38.83 -15.44
CA LEU A 121 -26.78 37.80 -15.90
C LEU A 121 -26.75 36.59 -14.96
N ILE A 122 -26.74 36.78 -13.64
CA ILE A 122 -26.67 35.64 -12.70
C ILE A 122 -27.94 34.79 -12.67
N TYR A 123 -29.11 35.40 -12.91
CA TYR A 123 -30.40 34.71 -12.93
C TYR A 123 -30.86 34.33 -14.35
N GLY A 124 -30.06 34.64 -15.39
CA GLY A 124 -30.39 34.32 -16.78
C GLY A 124 -31.66 35.01 -17.28
N VAL A 125 -31.94 36.23 -16.81
CA VAL A 125 -33.11 37.01 -17.27
C VAL A 125 -32.93 37.38 -18.73
N LYS A 126 -33.94 37.11 -19.56
CA LYS A 126 -33.92 37.50 -20.98
C LYS A 126 -33.87 39.03 -21.10
N VAL A 127 -32.76 39.53 -21.64
CA VAL A 127 -32.56 40.94 -21.97
C VAL A 127 -32.95 41.15 -23.43
N ASP A 128 -33.80 42.13 -23.70
CA ASP A 128 -34.21 42.51 -25.05
C ASP A 128 -33.34 43.68 -25.52
N ASP A 129 -32.42 43.41 -26.44
CA ASP A 129 -31.47 44.40 -26.96
C ASP A 129 -32.15 45.51 -27.80
N SER A 130 -33.43 45.35 -28.17
CA SER A 130 -34.18 46.39 -28.88
C SER A 130 -34.71 47.51 -27.97
N VAL A 131 -34.65 47.32 -26.64
CA VAL A 131 -35.14 48.32 -25.67
C VAL A 131 -34.16 49.48 -25.55
N THR A 132 -34.55 50.63 -26.08
CA THR A 132 -33.74 51.86 -26.12
C THR A 132 -34.30 53.00 -25.27
N ALA A 133 -35.47 52.85 -24.66
CA ALA A 133 -36.10 53.83 -23.78
C ALA A 133 -36.44 53.20 -22.42
N SER A 134 -36.23 53.95 -21.33
CA SER A 134 -36.55 53.50 -19.96
C SER A 134 -37.92 53.99 -19.51
N SER A 135 -38.54 53.23 -18.61
CA SER A 135 -39.73 53.62 -17.86
C SER A 135 -39.44 54.61 -16.72
N PHE A 136 -38.17 54.92 -16.44
CA PHE A 136 -37.73 55.93 -15.48
C PHE A 136 -37.21 57.18 -16.19
N ALA A 137 -37.64 58.37 -15.76
CA ALA A 137 -37.35 59.62 -16.45
C ALA A 137 -35.87 60.07 -16.35
N ASP A 138 -35.15 59.57 -15.34
CA ASP A 138 -33.75 59.85 -15.09
C ASP A 138 -32.78 58.90 -15.81
N VAL A 139 -33.28 57.86 -16.48
CA VAL A 139 -32.46 56.94 -17.30
C VAL A 139 -32.69 57.26 -18.78
N LYS A 140 -31.69 57.85 -19.43
CA LYS A 140 -31.79 58.30 -20.83
C LYS A 140 -30.75 57.64 -21.72
N ALA A 141 -31.10 57.41 -22.98
CA ALA A 141 -30.23 56.74 -23.95
C ALA A 141 -28.99 57.58 -24.33
N ASP A 142 -29.09 58.91 -24.21
CA ASP A 142 -28.02 59.87 -24.47
C ASP A 142 -27.10 60.13 -23.26
N ASP A 143 -27.34 59.49 -22.11
CA ASP A 143 -26.40 59.49 -20.99
C ASP A 143 -25.20 58.59 -21.30
N ALA A 144 -24.05 59.19 -21.55
CA ALA A 144 -22.81 58.47 -21.84
C ALA A 144 -22.36 57.54 -20.70
N ALA A 145 -22.72 57.83 -19.44
CA ALA A 145 -22.31 57.04 -18.29
C ALA A 145 -23.24 55.84 -18.03
N ASN A 146 -24.56 55.99 -18.22
CA ASN A 146 -25.55 54.98 -17.82
C ASN A 146 -26.53 54.53 -18.90
N GLY A 147 -26.53 55.13 -20.10
CA GLY A 147 -27.48 54.81 -21.17
C GLY A 147 -27.38 53.34 -21.64
N TRP A 148 -26.20 52.73 -21.55
CA TRP A 148 -25.98 51.31 -21.85
C TRP A 148 -26.80 50.36 -20.95
N ALA A 149 -27.18 50.82 -19.75
CA ALA A 149 -27.83 50.00 -18.74
C ALA A 149 -29.36 49.89 -18.92
N ILE A 150 -29.98 50.67 -19.82
CA ILE A 150 -31.43 50.73 -20.02
C ILE A 150 -32.02 49.33 -20.16
N LYS A 151 -31.48 48.52 -21.07
CA LYS A 151 -31.98 47.15 -21.33
C LYS A 151 -31.91 46.24 -20.09
N PHE A 152 -30.87 46.38 -19.28
CA PHE A 152 -30.69 45.58 -18.07
C PHE A 152 -31.61 46.05 -16.94
N ILE A 153 -31.77 47.37 -16.78
CA ILE A 153 -32.66 47.97 -15.77
C ILE A 153 -34.12 47.57 -16.05
N GLU A 154 -34.59 47.70 -17.29
CA GLU A 154 -35.95 47.33 -17.66
C GLU A 154 -36.17 45.81 -17.56
N ALA A 155 -35.19 44.98 -17.97
CA ALA A 155 -35.28 43.53 -17.82
C ALA A 155 -35.36 43.10 -16.35
N ALA A 156 -34.51 43.67 -15.49
CA ALA A 156 -34.51 43.39 -14.06
C ALA A 156 -35.80 43.87 -13.37
N LYS A 157 -36.33 45.04 -13.75
CA LYS A 157 -37.63 45.55 -13.28
C LYS A 157 -38.77 44.62 -13.71
N LYS A 158 -38.81 44.23 -14.98
CA LYS A 158 -39.84 43.31 -15.52
C LYS A 158 -39.79 41.93 -14.87
N ALA A 159 -38.60 41.45 -14.53
CA ALA A 159 -38.40 40.22 -13.76
C ALA A 159 -38.69 40.38 -12.25
N GLY A 160 -39.05 41.58 -11.79
CA GLY A 160 -39.37 41.85 -10.38
C GLY A 160 -38.17 41.82 -9.45
N LEU A 161 -36.94 41.91 -9.98
CA LEU A 161 -35.70 41.83 -9.19
C LEU A 161 -35.38 43.15 -8.49
N ILE A 162 -35.66 44.27 -9.16
CA ILE A 162 -35.34 45.63 -8.69
C ILE A 162 -36.55 46.56 -8.86
N ASP A 163 -36.61 47.57 -7.99
CA ASP A 163 -37.59 48.65 -8.02
C ASP A 163 -36.87 50.01 -8.20
N GLY A 164 -37.60 51.04 -8.65
CA GLY A 164 -37.10 52.42 -8.66
C GLY A 164 -37.01 53.02 -7.25
N LYS A 165 -36.26 54.13 -7.10
CA LYS A 165 -36.31 54.93 -5.84
C LYS A 165 -37.66 55.61 -5.67
N SER A 166 -38.33 55.88 -6.78
CA SER A 166 -39.73 56.30 -6.86
C SER A 166 -40.34 55.73 -8.15
N ASP A 167 -41.63 55.97 -8.37
CA ASP A 167 -42.33 55.53 -9.59
C ASP A 167 -41.70 56.06 -10.89
N THR A 168 -41.01 57.21 -10.82
CA THR A 168 -40.45 57.90 -12.01
C THR A 168 -38.93 58.01 -12.01
N SER A 169 -38.22 57.58 -10.96
CA SER A 169 -36.76 57.72 -10.84
C SER A 169 -36.08 56.44 -10.35
N PHE A 170 -35.02 56.03 -11.04
CA PHE A 170 -34.20 54.86 -10.73
C PHE A 170 -32.85 55.19 -10.06
N ASP A 171 -32.29 56.35 -10.39
CA ASP A 171 -30.99 56.86 -9.96
C ASP A 171 -29.83 55.90 -10.35
N PRO A 172 -29.52 55.76 -11.65
CA PRO A 172 -28.62 54.72 -12.15
C PRO A 172 -27.17 54.88 -11.66
N GLY A 173 -26.72 56.10 -11.40
CA GLY A 173 -25.37 56.42 -10.94
C GLY A 173 -25.18 56.33 -9.41
N ALA A 174 -26.24 56.14 -8.63
CA ALA A 174 -26.11 55.99 -7.18
C ALA A 174 -25.49 54.65 -6.78
N ASN A 175 -24.71 54.66 -5.70
CA ASN A 175 -24.18 53.45 -5.07
C ASN A 175 -25.29 52.64 -4.41
N VAL A 176 -25.17 51.32 -4.47
CA VAL A 176 -26.13 50.36 -3.90
C VAL A 176 -25.70 49.98 -2.48
N THR A 177 -26.64 49.80 -1.57
CA THR A 177 -26.39 49.24 -0.23
C THR A 177 -26.46 47.71 -0.22
N LEU A 178 -25.77 47.06 0.73
CA LEU A 178 -25.87 45.62 0.94
C LEU A 178 -27.31 45.15 1.23
N GLY A 179 -28.14 45.99 1.85
CA GLY A 179 -29.56 45.71 2.08
C GLY A 179 -30.38 45.69 0.79
N GLU A 180 -30.16 46.64 -0.12
CA GLU A 180 -30.77 46.63 -1.46
C GLU A 180 -30.29 45.43 -2.28
N PHE A 181 -29.00 45.10 -2.20
CA PHE A 181 -28.45 43.94 -2.91
C PHE A 181 -29.04 42.63 -2.39
N ALA A 182 -29.07 42.43 -1.07
CA ALA A 182 -29.67 41.26 -0.44
C ALA A 182 -31.15 41.08 -0.85
N THR A 183 -31.90 42.19 -0.91
CA THR A 183 -33.31 42.18 -1.33
C THR A 183 -33.46 41.66 -2.75
N ALA A 184 -32.67 42.15 -3.70
CA ALA A 184 -32.76 41.72 -5.08
C ALA A 184 -32.28 40.28 -5.30
N LEU A 185 -31.24 39.85 -4.60
CA LEU A 185 -30.78 38.46 -4.64
C LEU A 185 -31.87 37.51 -4.13
N VAL A 186 -32.51 37.82 -3.00
CA VAL A 186 -33.58 36.99 -2.44
C VAL A 186 -34.80 36.94 -3.36
N LYS A 187 -35.17 38.08 -3.97
CA LYS A 187 -36.22 38.14 -5.00
C LYS A 187 -35.88 37.27 -6.22
N GLY A 188 -34.62 37.28 -6.68
CA GLY A 188 -34.16 36.43 -7.78
C GLY A 188 -34.21 34.93 -7.50
N LEU A 189 -34.20 34.54 -6.22
CA LEU A 189 -34.46 33.15 -5.80
C LEU A 189 -35.96 32.81 -5.70
N GLY A 190 -36.85 33.70 -6.18
CA GLY A 190 -38.30 33.53 -6.11
C GLY A 190 -38.89 33.74 -4.72
N VAL A 191 -38.14 34.34 -3.78
CA VAL A 191 -38.61 34.56 -2.41
C VAL A 191 -38.97 36.02 -2.18
N LYS A 192 -40.12 36.25 -1.52
CA LYS A 192 -40.64 37.59 -1.24
C LYS A 192 -40.24 38.00 0.19
N PRO A 193 -39.26 38.90 0.39
CA PRO A 193 -38.89 39.38 1.72
C PRO A 193 -39.95 40.31 2.31
N ASP A 194 -40.11 40.28 3.64
CA ASP A 194 -40.98 41.21 4.39
C ASP A 194 -40.28 42.57 4.56
N MET A 195 -40.84 43.60 3.94
CA MET A 195 -40.29 44.96 3.95
C MET A 195 -40.92 45.87 5.00
N SER A 196 -41.79 45.36 5.87
CA SER A 196 -42.48 46.16 6.90
C SER A 196 -41.62 46.46 8.15
N GLY A 197 -40.46 45.80 8.29
CA GLY A 197 -39.54 45.97 9.40
C GLY A 197 -38.73 47.28 9.37
N THR A 198 -38.05 47.60 10.47
CA THR A 198 -37.09 48.72 10.53
C THR A 198 -35.70 48.19 10.93
N PRO A 199 -34.66 48.34 10.08
CA PRO A 199 -34.70 48.87 8.71
C PRO A 199 -35.45 47.93 7.73
N TRP A 200 -35.99 48.50 6.65
CA TRP A 200 -36.88 47.81 5.70
C TRP A 200 -36.29 46.57 5.01
N TYR A 201 -34.96 46.47 4.93
CA TYR A 201 -34.23 45.36 4.31
C TYR A 201 -33.85 44.23 5.29
N ALA A 202 -34.22 44.32 6.57
CA ALA A 202 -33.73 43.40 7.60
C ALA A 202 -34.07 41.92 7.32
N ASP A 203 -35.29 41.64 6.85
CA ASP A 203 -35.70 40.27 6.50
C ASP A 203 -34.97 39.75 5.25
N ALA A 204 -34.75 40.59 4.25
CA ALA A 204 -33.98 40.22 3.06
C ALA A 204 -32.54 39.82 3.41
N VAL A 205 -31.85 40.56 4.27
CA VAL A 205 -30.49 40.20 4.72
C VAL A 205 -30.52 38.87 5.46
N LYS A 206 -31.48 38.67 6.36
CA LYS A 206 -31.65 37.39 7.09
C LYS A 206 -31.87 36.22 6.13
N GLN A 207 -32.72 36.37 5.12
CA GLN A 207 -32.98 35.34 4.14
C GLN A 207 -31.77 35.05 3.25
N ALA A 208 -31.05 36.08 2.82
CA ALA A 208 -29.82 35.94 2.03
C ALA A 208 -28.75 35.15 2.81
N VAL A 209 -28.59 35.43 4.11
CA VAL A 209 -27.67 34.67 4.98
C VAL A 209 -28.13 33.22 5.17
N ASN A 210 -29.42 33.01 5.47
CA ASN A 210 -29.96 31.66 5.66
C ASN A 210 -29.82 30.78 4.41
N LYS A 211 -29.90 31.38 3.22
CA LYS A 211 -29.72 30.70 1.93
C LYS A 211 -28.26 30.67 1.46
N LYS A 212 -27.31 31.09 2.31
CA LYS A 212 -25.86 31.14 2.03
C LYS A 212 -25.49 31.98 0.81
N VAL A 213 -26.33 32.94 0.46
CA VAL A 213 -26.11 33.90 -0.62
C VAL A 213 -25.14 34.98 -0.16
N LEU A 214 -25.28 35.43 1.09
CA LEU A 214 -24.43 36.42 1.73
C LEU A 214 -23.84 35.86 3.04
N PRO A 215 -22.68 36.34 3.50
CA PRO A 215 -22.03 35.85 4.71
C PRO A 215 -22.78 36.23 5.99
N GLU A 216 -22.62 35.44 7.05
CA GLU A 216 -23.12 35.80 8.39
C GLU A 216 -22.57 37.16 8.84
N GLY A 217 -23.39 37.96 9.53
CA GLY A 217 -23.01 39.28 10.00
C GLY A 217 -23.01 40.39 8.95
N THR A 218 -23.57 40.14 7.75
CA THR A 218 -23.74 41.16 6.70
C THR A 218 -24.48 42.39 7.24
N ASP A 219 -23.83 43.56 7.16
CA ASP A 219 -24.41 44.85 7.54
C ASP A 219 -25.08 45.52 6.34
N GLY A 220 -26.40 45.40 6.24
CA GLY A 220 -27.19 45.93 5.13
C GLY A 220 -27.18 47.46 4.98
N SER A 221 -26.67 48.21 5.97
CA SER A 221 -26.59 49.68 5.88
C SER A 221 -25.38 50.17 5.09
N LYS A 222 -24.37 49.32 4.88
CA LYS A 222 -23.14 49.68 4.17
C LYS A 222 -23.36 49.71 2.66
N LEU A 223 -22.61 50.57 1.99
CA LEU A 223 -22.48 50.53 0.53
C LEU A 223 -21.81 49.22 0.13
N ALA A 224 -22.34 48.57 -0.91
CA ALA A 224 -21.82 47.33 -1.44
C ALA A 224 -20.61 47.61 -2.32
N THR A 225 -19.47 47.04 -1.93
CA THR A 225 -18.26 47.03 -2.74
C THR A 225 -18.37 46.01 -3.86
N ARG A 226 -17.53 46.12 -4.88
CA ARG A 226 -17.45 45.13 -5.97
C ARG A 226 -17.12 43.73 -5.42
N ALA A 227 -16.31 43.63 -4.37
CA ALA A 227 -16.06 42.38 -3.64
C ALA A 227 -17.35 41.77 -3.07
N ASP A 228 -18.18 42.57 -2.41
CA ASP A 228 -19.48 42.13 -1.87
C ASP A 228 -20.40 41.62 -2.98
N LEU A 229 -20.39 42.31 -4.13
CA LEU A 229 -21.16 41.93 -5.31
C LEU A 229 -20.67 40.62 -5.92
N VAL A 230 -19.37 40.39 -6.00
CA VAL A 230 -18.81 39.09 -6.41
C VAL A 230 -19.29 37.99 -5.47
N VAL A 231 -19.20 38.21 -4.15
CA VAL A 231 -19.62 37.21 -3.15
C VAL A 231 -21.12 36.92 -3.26
N GLY A 232 -21.96 37.95 -3.31
CA GLY A 232 -23.41 37.81 -3.38
C GLY A 232 -23.90 37.30 -4.74
N ALA A 233 -23.27 37.70 -5.84
CA ALA A 233 -23.60 37.22 -7.19
C ALA A 233 -23.24 35.74 -7.32
N TYR A 234 -22.06 35.34 -6.83
CA TYR A 234 -21.67 33.93 -6.81
C TYR A 234 -22.61 33.12 -5.91
N GLY A 235 -22.86 33.57 -4.68
CA GLY A 235 -23.79 32.90 -3.76
C GLY A 235 -25.22 32.81 -4.30
N GLY A 236 -25.71 33.87 -4.93
CA GLY A 236 -27.03 33.95 -5.55
C GLY A 236 -27.16 33.01 -6.74
N GLN A 237 -26.14 32.96 -7.61
CA GLN A 237 -26.10 32.03 -8.74
C GLN A 237 -26.06 30.56 -8.28
N GLN A 238 -25.29 30.25 -7.22
CA GLN A 238 -25.24 28.91 -6.64
C GLN A 238 -26.60 28.50 -6.07
N ALA A 239 -27.21 29.34 -5.24
CA ALA A 239 -28.53 29.06 -4.67
C ALA A 239 -29.62 28.94 -5.74
N TYR A 240 -29.57 29.75 -6.80
CA TYR A 240 -30.49 29.66 -7.92
C TYR A 240 -30.32 28.36 -8.72
N SER A 241 -29.08 27.96 -8.94
CA SER A 241 -28.76 26.70 -9.63
C SER A 241 -29.20 25.48 -8.81
N GLU A 242 -29.16 25.57 -7.48
CA GLU A 242 -29.66 24.51 -6.59
C GLU A 242 -31.19 24.41 -6.61
N ILE A 243 -31.90 25.54 -6.61
CA ILE A 243 -33.37 25.58 -6.66
C ILE A 243 -33.89 25.07 -8.00
N ASN A 244 -33.18 25.35 -9.10
CA ASN A 244 -33.59 24.99 -10.45
C ASN A 244 -32.89 23.74 -11.01
N ALA A 245 -32.22 22.95 -10.17
CA ALA A 245 -31.58 21.71 -10.62
C ALA A 245 -32.65 20.68 -11.06
N PRO A 246 -32.43 19.95 -12.17
CA PRO A 246 -33.38 18.93 -12.62
C PRO A 246 -33.51 17.81 -11.58
N GLU A 247 -34.69 17.18 -11.49
CA GLU A 247 -34.96 16.13 -10.51
C GLU A 247 -34.10 14.89 -10.79
N LYS A 248 -33.95 14.53 -12.07
CA LYS A 248 -33.13 13.43 -12.58
C LYS A 248 -31.90 13.96 -13.33
N VAL A 249 -30.83 13.17 -13.38
CA VAL A 249 -29.61 13.52 -14.14
C VAL A 249 -29.70 13.02 -15.58
N SER A 250 -29.14 13.81 -16.50
CA SER A 250 -28.95 13.48 -17.91
C SER A 250 -27.52 13.69 -18.35
N VAL A 251 -27.05 12.86 -19.29
CA VAL A 251 -25.86 13.17 -20.09
C VAL A 251 -26.25 14.23 -21.12
N ALA A 252 -25.89 15.48 -20.83
CA ALA A 252 -26.28 16.64 -21.62
C ALA A 252 -25.48 16.72 -22.93
N GLU A 253 -24.17 16.54 -22.85
CA GLU A 253 -23.26 16.66 -24.00
C GLU A 253 -22.09 15.67 -23.86
N ALA A 254 -21.60 15.17 -24.98
CA ALA A 254 -20.28 14.57 -25.08
C ALA A 254 -19.59 15.13 -26.32
N LYS A 255 -18.30 15.47 -26.24
CA LYS A 255 -17.53 15.95 -27.40
C LYS A 255 -16.06 15.59 -27.32
N ALA A 256 -15.43 15.35 -28.46
CA ALA A 256 -13.98 15.26 -28.57
C ALA A 256 -13.35 16.62 -28.26
N THR A 257 -12.46 16.66 -27.28
CA THR A 257 -11.72 17.87 -26.89
C THR A 257 -10.22 17.72 -27.09
N GLY A 258 -9.77 16.54 -27.51
CA GLY A 258 -8.39 16.23 -27.88
C GLY A 258 -8.33 14.90 -28.62
N VAL A 259 -7.16 14.52 -29.13
CA VAL A 259 -7.02 13.27 -29.91
C VAL A 259 -7.14 12.00 -29.07
N TYR A 260 -6.95 12.11 -27.76
CA TYR A 260 -7.16 11.05 -26.76
C TYR A 260 -8.12 11.50 -25.65
N GLN A 261 -8.93 12.55 -25.88
CA GLN A 261 -9.77 13.14 -24.85
C GLN A 261 -11.20 13.39 -25.32
N VAL A 262 -12.15 12.95 -24.51
CA VAL A 262 -13.58 13.27 -24.65
C VAL A 262 -14.04 13.94 -23.38
N THR A 263 -14.70 15.09 -23.51
CA THR A 263 -15.35 15.76 -22.38
C THR A 263 -16.84 15.42 -22.38
N VAL A 264 -17.36 15.08 -21.20
CA VAL A 264 -18.75 14.72 -20.96
C VAL A 264 -19.35 15.73 -19.98
N THR A 265 -20.50 16.29 -20.32
CA THR A 265 -21.23 17.26 -19.49
C THR A 265 -22.56 16.65 -19.04
N LEU A 266 -22.87 16.81 -17.75
CA LEU A 266 -24.11 16.41 -17.11
C LEU A 266 -24.89 17.67 -16.71
N ASP A 267 -26.23 17.59 -16.73
CA ASP A 267 -27.11 18.67 -16.28
C ASP A 267 -27.18 18.81 -14.75
N LYS A 268 -26.76 17.77 -14.02
CA LYS A 268 -26.78 17.68 -12.56
C LYS A 268 -25.54 16.97 -12.03
N ALA A 269 -25.11 17.37 -10.83
CA ALA A 269 -24.00 16.74 -10.13
C ALA A 269 -24.35 15.29 -9.75
N VAL A 270 -23.40 14.36 -9.90
CA VAL A 270 -23.60 12.94 -9.60
C VAL A 270 -22.76 12.44 -8.42
N ASP A 271 -23.16 11.30 -7.84
CA ASP A 271 -22.30 10.52 -6.94
C ASP A 271 -21.22 9.80 -7.75
N THR A 272 -20.03 10.41 -7.80
CA THR A 272 -18.88 9.94 -8.59
C THR A 272 -18.31 8.60 -8.11
N ALA A 273 -18.66 8.14 -6.91
CA ALA A 273 -18.28 6.80 -6.45
C ALA A 273 -19.11 5.69 -7.10
N LYS A 274 -20.30 6.04 -7.62
CA LYS A 274 -21.25 5.11 -8.25
C LYS A 274 -21.34 5.31 -9.76
N ALA A 275 -21.31 6.56 -10.22
CA ALA A 275 -21.41 6.91 -11.62
C ALA A 275 -20.24 6.34 -12.42
N LYS A 276 -20.56 5.66 -13.52
CA LYS A 276 -19.60 5.10 -14.48
C LYS A 276 -19.91 5.61 -15.88
N LEU A 277 -18.90 6.13 -16.56
CA LEU A 277 -18.99 6.54 -17.95
C LEU A 277 -18.25 5.54 -18.82
N ALA A 278 -18.90 5.08 -19.88
CA ALA A 278 -18.32 4.22 -20.90
C ALA A 278 -18.41 4.89 -22.27
N LEU A 279 -17.40 4.70 -23.11
CA LEU A 279 -17.35 5.21 -24.48
C LEU A 279 -17.40 4.04 -25.46
N THR A 280 -18.23 4.13 -26.50
CA THR A 280 -18.24 3.20 -27.63
C THR A 280 -18.08 3.94 -28.94
N LYS A 281 -17.47 3.28 -29.94
CA LYS A 281 -17.49 3.67 -31.35
C LYS A 281 -18.42 2.70 -32.08
N GLY A 282 -19.61 3.15 -32.46
CA GLY A 282 -20.71 2.23 -32.77
C GLY A 282 -20.97 1.28 -31.58
N SER A 283 -20.83 -0.04 -31.80
CA SER A 283 -20.98 -1.07 -30.77
C SER A 283 -19.67 -1.49 -30.08
N LEU A 284 -18.50 -1.01 -30.53
CA LEU A 284 -17.20 -1.40 -29.99
C LEU A 284 -16.82 -0.52 -28.80
N ALA A 285 -16.45 -1.15 -27.69
CA ALA A 285 -15.97 -0.44 -26.50
C ALA A 285 -14.61 0.24 -26.77
N VAL A 286 -14.45 1.47 -26.30
CA VAL A 286 -13.20 2.22 -26.33
C VAL A 286 -12.67 2.35 -24.90
N GLY A 287 -11.46 1.84 -24.68
CA GLY A 287 -10.79 1.92 -23.38
C GLY A 287 -10.62 3.37 -22.94
N SER A 288 -11.08 3.70 -21.74
CA SER A 288 -11.03 5.05 -21.21
C SER A 288 -10.91 5.08 -19.68
N THR A 289 -10.29 6.14 -19.17
CA THR A 289 -10.23 6.46 -17.74
C THR A 289 -10.94 7.77 -17.47
N THR A 290 -11.79 7.80 -16.44
CA THR A 290 -12.63 8.96 -16.12
C THR A 290 -12.01 9.81 -15.04
N LYS A 291 -11.87 11.12 -15.30
CA LYS A 291 -11.57 12.15 -14.30
C LYS A 291 -12.76 13.09 -14.18
N TRP A 292 -13.41 13.08 -13.02
CA TRP A 292 -14.52 13.98 -12.72
C TRP A 292 -14.02 15.39 -12.37
N SER A 293 -14.82 16.40 -12.74
CA SER A 293 -14.67 17.78 -12.27
C SER A 293 -15.05 17.92 -10.80
N ASP A 294 -14.60 18.99 -10.15
CA ASP A 294 -14.90 19.26 -8.74
C ASP A 294 -16.40 19.54 -8.51
N ASP A 295 -17.07 20.14 -9.49
CA ASP A 295 -18.53 20.36 -9.46
C ASP A 295 -19.35 19.08 -9.72
N LYS A 296 -18.68 17.98 -10.09
CA LYS A 296 -19.26 16.67 -10.42
C LYS A 296 -20.31 16.72 -11.54
N LYS A 297 -20.32 17.78 -12.34
CA LYS A 297 -21.20 17.98 -13.49
C LYS A 297 -20.50 17.73 -14.81
N SER A 298 -19.19 17.49 -14.82
CA SER A 298 -18.49 17.07 -16.02
C SER A 298 -17.44 16.01 -15.71
N ALA A 299 -17.01 15.32 -16.75
CA ALA A 299 -15.91 14.37 -16.68
C ALA A 299 -15.09 14.40 -17.96
N THR A 300 -13.78 14.27 -17.81
CA THR A 300 -12.86 14.01 -18.92
C THR A 300 -12.59 12.52 -18.99
N LEU A 301 -12.82 11.94 -20.16
CA LEU A 301 -12.43 10.57 -20.50
C LEU A 301 -11.10 10.63 -21.24
N SER A 302 -10.05 10.09 -20.62
CA SER A 302 -8.73 9.90 -21.25
C SER A 302 -8.67 8.53 -21.89
N LEU A 303 -8.30 8.46 -23.17
CA LEU A 303 -8.38 7.26 -24.00
C LEU A 303 -7.01 6.62 -24.20
N ASP A 304 -6.98 5.30 -24.30
CA ASP A 304 -5.77 4.55 -24.65
C ASP A 304 -5.51 4.53 -26.16
N THR A 305 -6.55 4.82 -26.94
CA THR A 305 -6.52 4.81 -28.41
C THR A 305 -6.97 6.15 -28.97
N ARG A 306 -6.38 6.51 -30.11
CA ARG A 306 -6.66 7.79 -30.77
C ARG A 306 -8.09 7.80 -31.30
N LEU A 307 -8.79 8.91 -31.11
CA LEU A 307 -10.06 9.15 -31.80
C LEU A 307 -9.80 9.21 -33.31
N GLY A 308 -10.38 8.25 -34.03
CA GLY A 308 -10.47 8.29 -35.49
C GLY A 308 -11.86 8.67 -35.95
N ALA A 309 -12.01 9.02 -37.23
CA ALA A 309 -13.26 9.45 -37.82
C ALA A 309 -14.42 8.47 -37.54
N GLY A 310 -15.59 8.99 -37.17
CA GLY A 310 -16.82 8.22 -36.96
C GLY A 310 -17.63 8.65 -35.74
N ASP A 311 -18.74 7.95 -35.50
CA ASP A 311 -19.69 8.27 -34.44
C ASP A 311 -19.39 7.52 -33.14
N TYR A 312 -19.40 8.25 -32.03
CA TYR A 312 -19.13 7.76 -30.70
C TYR A 312 -20.32 8.02 -29.79
N THR A 313 -20.53 7.11 -28.84
CA THR A 313 -21.58 7.22 -27.82
C THR A 313 -20.96 7.11 -26.43
N VAL A 314 -21.25 8.08 -25.58
CA VAL A 314 -20.97 8.00 -24.14
C VAL A 314 -22.21 7.49 -23.44
N THR A 315 -22.04 6.55 -22.51
CA THR A 315 -23.11 5.97 -21.69
C THR A 315 -22.80 6.12 -20.20
N LEU A 316 -23.74 6.70 -19.45
CA LEU A 316 -23.74 6.79 -17.99
C LEU A 316 -24.46 5.59 -17.37
N SER A 317 -23.82 4.97 -16.39
CA SER A 317 -24.34 3.80 -15.65
C SER A 317 -23.93 3.84 -14.16
N GLY A 318 -24.40 2.87 -13.38
CA GLY A 318 -24.04 2.71 -11.96
C GLY A 318 -24.84 3.57 -10.97
N LEU A 319 -25.64 4.52 -11.46
CA LEU A 319 -26.64 5.26 -10.69
C LEU A 319 -27.97 4.50 -10.65
N ASP A 320 -28.82 4.85 -9.67
CA ASP A 320 -30.19 4.33 -9.60
C ASP A 320 -30.98 4.76 -10.85
N ALA A 321 -31.67 3.81 -11.49
CA ALA A 321 -32.47 4.06 -12.69
C ALA A 321 -33.57 5.09 -12.45
N ALA A 322 -34.10 5.22 -11.23
CA ALA A 322 -35.08 6.25 -10.89
C ALA A 322 -34.48 7.67 -10.89
N ALA A 323 -33.17 7.79 -10.70
CA ALA A 323 -32.45 9.06 -10.58
C ALA A 323 -31.88 9.58 -11.92
N VAL A 324 -32.00 8.81 -13.02
CA VAL A 324 -31.43 9.15 -14.33
C VAL A 324 -32.55 9.26 -15.37
N ASP A 325 -32.51 10.30 -16.20
CA ASP A 325 -33.45 10.48 -17.32
C ASP A 325 -32.81 10.05 -18.65
N LYS A 326 -31.75 10.73 -19.08
CA LYS A 326 -30.99 10.38 -20.30
C LYS A 326 -29.61 9.82 -19.97
N THR A 327 -29.37 8.56 -20.32
CA THR A 327 -28.11 7.87 -20.03
C THR A 327 -27.03 8.08 -21.09
N THR A 328 -27.35 8.60 -22.28
CA THR A 328 -26.40 8.63 -23.41
C THR A 328 -26.26 10.00 -24.08
N ALA A 329 -25.08 10.26 -24.66
CA ALA A 329 -24.82 11.37 -25.58
C ALA A 329 -23.91 10.90 -26.72
N THR A 330 -24.14 11.41 -27.93
CA THR A 330 -23.43 11.01 -29.15
C THR A 330 -22.68 12.17 -29.77
N PHE A 331 -21.50 11.92 -30.34
CA PHE A 331 -20.75 12.90 -31.12
C PHE A 331 -19.98 12.23 -32.27
N THR A 332 -19.71 13.00 -33.32
CA THR A 332 -18.89 12.56 -34.46
C THR A 332 -17.47 13.09 -34.29
N ALA A 333 -16.49 12.19 -34.20
CA ALA A 333 -15.08 12.55 -34.23
C ALA A 333 -14.55 12.56 -35.67
N GLN A 334 -13.46 13.30 -35.90
CA GLN A 334 -12.70 13.29 -37.14
C GLN A 334 -11.31 12.71 -36.89
N ASP A 335 -10.63 12.23 -37.94
CA ASP A 335 -9.22 11.86 -37.84
C ASP A 335 -8.37 13.08 -37.46
N GLU A 336 -7.25 12.84 -36.78
CA GLU A 336 -6.30 13.89 -36.44
C GLU A 336 -5.80 14.61 -37.70
N GLN A 337 -5.94 15.94 -37.73
CA GLN A 337 -5.46 16.81 -38.80
C GLN A 337 -4.44 17.79 -38.26
N VAL A 338 -3.33 17.96 -38.96
CA VAL A 338 -2.35 19.02 -38.65
C VAL A 338 -2.98 20.36 -39.03
N SER A 339 -3.19 21.25 -38.06
CA SER A 339 -3.82 22.56 -38.28
C SER A 339 -2.78 23.67 -38.50
N LYS A 340 -1.64 23.58 -37.81
CA LYS A 340 -0.60 24.62 -37.81
C LYS A 340 0.78 24.04 -37.51
N ILE A 341 1.83 24.65 -38.06
CA ILE A 341 3.23 24.40 -37.71
C ILE A 341 3.84 25.74 -37.27
N ASP A 342 4.48 25.78 -36.10
CA ASP A 342 5.12 26.97 -35.54
C ASP A 342 6.54 26.66 -35.05
N PHE A 343 7.48 27.58 -35.24
CA PHE A 343 8.79 27.52 -34.61
C PHE A 343 8.68 27.94 -33.13
N VAL A 344 9.27 27.16 -32.23
CA VAL A 344 9.24 27.39 -30.78
C VAL A 344 10.39 28.30 -30.31
N SER A 345 11.37 28.56 -31.19
CA SER A 345 12.51 29.41 -30.85
C SER A 345 12.09 30.85 -30.51
N ALA A 346 12.51 31.31 -29.33
CA ALA A 346 12.19 32.64 -28.81
C ALA A 346 12.87 33.78 -29.60
N ASN A 347 14.00 33.50 -30.26
CA ASN A 347 14.79 34.48 -31.00
C ASN A 347 15.00 34.07 -32.46
N ASP A 348 15.20 35.07 -33.31
CA ASP A 348 15.43 34.91 -34.76
C ASP A 348 16.92 34.74 -35.12
N THR A 349 17.78 34.39 -34.14
CA THR A 349 19.24 34.27 -34.32
C THR A 349 19.73 32.90 -33.87
N LEU A 350 20.51 32.22 -34.71
CA LEU A 350 21.19 30.96 -34.40
C LEU A 350 22.68 31.20 -34.19
N PRO A 351 23.31 30.46 -33.26
CA PRO A 351 24.75 30.55 -33.06
C PRO A 351 25.50 29.97 -34.27
N TYR A 352 26.70 30.49 -34.52
CA TYR A 352 27.61 29.95 -35.54
C TYR A 352 28.23 28.64 -35.03
N SER A 353 27.49 27.54 -35.22
CA SER A 353 27.76 26.21 -34.67
C SER A 353 27.56 25.12 -35.72
N ASN A 354 28.29 24.01 -35.61
CA ASN A 354 28.08 22.82 -36.45
C ASN A 354 26.78 22.05 -36.09
N SER A 355 26.18 22.35 -34.93
CA SER A 355 24.99 21.67 -34.42
C SER A 355 24.14 22.65 -33.63
N VAL A 356 22.95 22.96 -34.13
CA VAL A 356 21.97 23.84 -33.48
C VAL A 356 20.64 23.13 -33.39
N SER A 357 20.09 23.02 -32.18
CA SER A 357 18.79 22.41 -31.92
C SER A 357 17.67 23.43 -32.10
N LEU A 358 16.78 23.18 -33.06
CA LEU A 358 15.60 23.97 -33.36
C LEU A 358 14.34 23.19 -33.02
N GLU A 359 13.48 23.76 -32.19
CA GLU A 359 12.18 23.16 -31.85
C GLU A 359 11.04 23.72 -32.71
N VAL A 360 10.18 22.83 -33.19
CA VAL A 360 9.02 23.10 -34.04
C VAL A 360 7.81 22.38 -33.46
N LYS A 361 6.74 23.13 -33.19
CA LYS A 361 5.47 22.60 -32.71
C LYS A 361 4.51 22.48 -33.89
N ALA A 362 4.09 21.28 -34.22
CA ALA A 362 2.93 21.08 -35.07
C ALA A 362 1.71 20.83 -34.18
N ALA A 363 0.66 21.63 -34.36
CA ALA A 363 -0.58 21.52 -33.62
C ALA A 363 -1.66 20.82 -34.46
N ASN A 364 -2.53 20.06 -33.79
CA ASN A 364 -3.70 19.43 -34.40
C ASN A 364 -4.93 20.34 -34.37
N GLN A 365 -6.09 19.87 -34.83
CA GLN A 365 -7.33 20.64 -34.85
C GLN A 365 -7.85 21.08 -33.46
N TYR A 366 -7.34 20.47 -32.38
CA TYR A 366 -7.68 20.80 -31.00
C TYR A 366 -6.63 21.71 -30.33
N GLY A 367 -5.58 22.11 -31.06
CA GLY A 367 -4.47 22.93 -30.54
C GLY A 367 -3.40 22.14 -29.76
N GLU A 368 -3.54 20.81 -29.66
CA GLU A 368 -2.57 19.93 -29.02
C GLU A 368 -1.39 19.62 -29.96
N ALA A 369 -0.24 19.22 -29.43
CA ALA A 369 0.85 18.72 -30.27
C ALA A 369 0.40 17.46 -31.02
N VAL A 370 0.68 17.40 -32.32
CA VAL A 370 0.23 16.27 -33.17
C VAL A 370 0.80 14.95 -32.67
N SER A 371 0.03 13.86 -32.74
CA SER A 371 0.51 12.51 -32.38
C SER A 371 1.39 11.90 -33.48
N LEU A 372 1.27 12.36 -34.73
CA LEU A 372 2.00 11.86 -35.91
C LEU A 372 3.53 11.84 -35.74
N GLY A 373 4.19 10.77 -36.19
CA GLY A 373 5.66 10.64 -36.14
C GLY A 373 6.39 11.56 -37.11
N ALA A 374 7.68 11.81 -36.86
CA ALA A 374 8.52 12.74 -37.63
C ALA A 374 8.61 12.41 -39.14
N SER A 375 8.41 11.16 -39.54
CA SER A 375 8.38 10.73 -40.96
C SER A 375 7.25 11.35 -41.78
N ASN A 376 6.22 11.89 -41.11
CA ASN A 376 5.12 12.60 -41.75
C ASN A 376 5.50 14.02 -42.16
N PHE A 377 6.63 14.53 -41.68
CA PHE A 377 7.10 15.90 -41.90
C PHE A 377 8.44 15.88 -42.63
N THR A 378 8.69 16.94 -43.38
CA THR A 378 10.01 17.20 -43.98
C THR A 378 10.51 18.54 -43.48
N ALA A 379 11.76 18.57 -43.00
CA ALA A 379 12.48 19.80 -42.67
C ALA A 379 13.62 20.03 -43.66
N LEU A 380 13.70 21.26 -44.15
CA LEU A 380 14.73 21.77 -45.03
C LEU A 380 15.51 22.87 -44.29
N VAL A 381 16.82 22.72 -44.18
CA VAL A 381 17.74 23.75 -43.68
C VAL A 381 18.61 24.19 -44.85
N SER A 382 18.50 25.44 -45.26
CA SER A 382 19.21 25.99 -46.44
C SER A 382 18.99 25.14 -47.71
N GLY A 383 17.79 24.58 -47.87
CA GLY A 383 17.42 23.72 -49.00
C GLY A 383 17.86 22.25 -48.89
N THR A 384 18.54 21.86 -47.81
CA THR A 384 18.98 20.48 -47.58
C THR A 384 18.02 19.78 -46.61
N ASN A 385 17.61 18.55 -46.94
CA ASN A 385 16.80 17.72 -46.05
C ASN A 385 17.58 17.38 -44.77
N VAL A 386 16.96 17.65 -43.62
CA VAL A 386 17.51 17.32 -42.31
C VAL A 386 16.56 16.41 -41.53
N ALA A 387 17.14 15.51 -40.73
CA ALA A 387 16.35 14.59 -39.92
C ALA A 387 15.62 15.34 -38.79
N MET A 388 14.40 14.90 -38.51
CA MET A 388 13.57 15.39 -37.41
C MET A 388 13.36 14.26 -36.39
N LYS A 389 13.34 14.62 -35.11
CA LYS A 389 12.96 13.71 -34.02
C LYS A 389 11.92 14.39 -33.14
N LYS A 390 11.07 13.63 -32.43
CA LYS A 390 10.22 14.21 -31.39
C LYS A 390 10.97 14.25 -30.06
N ASN A 391 10.82 15.35 -29.32
CA ASN A 391 11.22 15.42 -27.91
C ASN A 391 10.07 14.95 -26.99
N ASP A 392 10.35 14.88 -25.69
CA ASP A 392 9.39 14.43 -24.68
C ASP A 392 8.15 15.35 -24.56
N ALA A 393 8.26 16.61 -25.00
CA ALA A 393 7.13 17.54 -25.08
C ALA A 393 6.27 17.34 -26.33
N GLY A 394 6.61 16.37 -27.19
CA GLY A 394 5.93 16.09 -28.46
C GLY A 394 6.27 17.07 -29.59
N ASN A 395 7.14 18.04 -29.35
CA ASN A 395 7.65 18.95 -30.37
C ASN A 395 8.67 18.24 -31.25
N PHE A 396 8.79 18.66 -32.50
CA PHE A 396 9.83 18.21 -33.38
C PHE A 396 11.11 19.00 -33.16
N VAL A 397 12.24 18.30 -33.11
CA VAL A 397 13.58 18.84 -33.00
C VAL A 397 14.29 18.62 -34.32
N ILE A 398 14.84 19.71 -34.87
CA ILE A 398 15.68 19.75 -36.06
C ILE A 398 17.10 20.08 -35.60
N ASN A 399 18.09 19.33 -36.07
CA ASN A 399 19.49 19.69 -35.87
C ASN A 399 20.02 20.37 -37.15
N ALA A 400 20.35 21.65 -37.04
CA ALA A 400 20.87 22.45 -38.14
C ALA A 400 22.40 22.61 -38.05
N ASP A 401 23.09 22.39 -39.16
CA ASP A 401 24.51 22.72 -39.32
C ASP A 401 24.65 24.14 -39.89
N VAL A 402 24.84 25.12 -39.01
CA VAL A 402 24.91 26.54 -39.39
C VAL A 402 26.30 26.88 -39.92
N LYS A 403 27.35 26.41 -39.25
CA LYS A 403 28.75 26.71 -39.57
C LYS A 403 29.24 25.99 -40.83
N GLY A 404 28.75 24.79 -41.11
CA GLY A 404 29.06 24.03 -42.32
C GLY A 404 28.29 24.47 -43.57
N THR A 405 27.30 25.36 -43.44
CA THR A 405 26.52 25.85 -44.59
C THR A 405 27.40 26.71 -45.53
N PRO A 406 27.51 26.38 -46.83
CA PRO A 406 28.33 27.14 -47.77
C PRO A 406 27.91 28.62 -47.86
N GLY A 407 28.88 29.54 -47.82
CA GLY A 407 28.66 30.97 -47.97
C GLY A 407 28.15 31.70 -46.72
N VAL A 408 27.98 30.99 -45.60
CA VAL A 408 27.61 31.58 -44.31
C VAL A 408 28.85 31.95 -43.51
N THR A 409 28.88 33.18 -42.96
CA THR A 409 29.93 33.66 -42.07
C THR A 409 29.35 34.11 -40.73
N GLN A 410 30.18 34.06 -39.70
CA GLN A 410 29.83 34.50 -38.35
C GLN A 410 29.34 35.96 -38.36
N GLY A 411 28.13 36.20 -37.83
CA GLY A 411 27.56 37.55 -37.65
C GLY A 411 26.86 38.19 -38.86
N ASN A 412 26.88 37.58 -40.06
CA ASN A 412 26.28 38.20 -41.25
C ASN A 412 25.59 37.21 -42.23
N GLY A 413 25.24 36.01 -41.77
CA GLY A 413 24.56 34.98 -42.57
C GLY A 413 23.06 34.86 -42.29
N ILE A 414 22.33 34.19 -43.19
CA ILE A 414 20.93 33.80 -43.00
C ILE A 414 20.78 32.30 -43.27
N ILE A 415 20.08 31.60 -42.37
CA ILE A 415 19.71 30.20 -42.51
C ILE A 415 18.18 30.11 -42.68
N PRO A 416 17.67 29.87 -43.90
CA PRO A 416 16.25 29.61 -44.09
C PRO A 416 15.92 28.18 -43.66
N VAL A 417 14.90 28.05 -42.81
CA VAL A 417 14.39 26.75 -42.36
C VAL A 417 12.92 26.64 -42.76
N THR A 418 12.58 25.57 -43.46
CA THR A 418 11.21 25.28 -43.90
C THR A 418 10.80 23.90 -43.40
N VAL A 419 9.61 23.80 -42.80
CA VAL A 419 9.01 22.55 -42.35
C VAL A 419 7.62 22.42 -42.93
N TYR A 420 7.31 21.29 -43.54
CA TYR A 420 5.97 21.04 -44.07
C TYR A 420 5.49 19.62 -43.76
N TYR A 421 4.16 19.48 -43.64
CA TYR A 421 3.49 18.20 -43.47
C TYR A 421 3.27 17.55 -44.84
N ASN A 422 3.83 16.35 -45.06
CA ASN A 422 3.97 15.75 -46.38
C ASN A 422 2.64 15.46 -47.11
N ASN A 423 1.53 15.32 -46.38
CA ASN A 423 0.23 14.95 -46.94
C ASN A 423 -0.74 16.14 -47.08
N SER A 424 -0.30 17.38 -46.85
CA SER A 424 -1.17 18.57 -46.92
C SER A 424 -0.42 19.82 -47.38
N ALA A 425 -1.11 20.97 -47.46
CA ALA A 425 -0.50 22.27 -47.73
C ALA A 425 0.02 23.00 -46.47
N VAL A 426 0.01 22.37 -45.29
CA VAL A 426 0.47 23.01 -44.04
C VAL A 426 2.00 23.09 -44.02
N THR A 427 2.51 24.33 -44.04
CA THR A 427 3.95 24.65 -44.10
C THR A 427 4.27 25.82 -43.17
N ALA A 428 5.51 25.83 -42.66
CA ALA A 428 6.09 26.94 -41.92
C ALA A 428 7.51 27.20 -42.40
N SER A 429 7.83 28.44 -42.74
CA SER A 429 9.18 28.87 -43.12
C SER A 429 9.63 30.04 -42.27
N LYS A 430 10.87 30.01 -41.81
CA LYS A 430 11.49 31.09 -41.03
C LYS A 430 12.94 31.28 -41.44
N ASN A 431 13.34 32.54 -41.60
CA ASN A 431 14.72 32.92 -41.88
C ASN A 431 15.41 33.31 -40.57
N PHE A 432 16.47 32.58 -40.22
CA PHE A 432 17.25 32.87 -39.01
C PHE A 432 18.53 33.61 -39.35
N LYS A 433 18.86 34.66 -38.58
CA LYS A 433 20.15 35.33 -38.64
C LYS A 433 21.23 34.46 -38.01
N VAL A 434 22.46 34.57 -38.50
CA VAL A 434 23.62 33.86 -37.94
C VAL A 434 24.40 34.79 -37.02
N GLY A 435 24.50 34.40 -35.76
CA GLY A 435 25.21 35.11 -34.71
C GLY A 435 26.68 34.70 -34.58
N THR A 436 27.20 34.79 -33.35
CA THR A 436 28.55 34.35 -32.97
C THR A 436 28.58 32.89 -32.54
N VAL A 437 29.78 32.34 -32.28
CA VAL A 437 29.94 31.02 -31.64
C VAL A 437 29.12 30.91 -30.35
N PRO A 438 28.58 29.72 -30.01
CA PRO A 438 27.69 29.55 -28.87
C PRO A 438 28.42 29.81 -27.55
N LEU A 439 27.81 30.59 -26.66
CA LEU A 439 28.30 30.86 -25.31
C LEU A 439 27.22 30.49 -24.31
N LEU A 440 27.56 29.67 -23.30
CA LEU A 440 26.64 29.39 -22.20
C LEU A 440 26.30 30.66 -21.43
N THR A 441 25.02 31.05 -21.43
CA THR A 441 24.55 32.24 -20.70
C THR A 441 23.46 31.94 -19.68
N LYS A 442 22.78 30.79 -19.78
CA LYS A 442 21.74 30.39 -18.84
C LYS A 442 21.76 28.89 -18.60
N ILE A 443 21.59 28.48 -17.34
CA ILE A 443 21.44 27.09 -16.90
C ILE A 443 20.13 27.00 -16.13
N GLU A 444 19.35 25.97 -16.39
CA GLU A 444 18.18 25.59 -15.63
C GLU A 444 18.36 24.17 -15.12
N ALA A 445 18.16 23.97 -13.81
CA ALA A 445 18.17 22.65 -13.20
C ALA A 445 16.73 22.09 -13.17
N GLY A 446 16.59 20.86 -13.63
CA GLY A 446 15.34 20.11 -13.62
C GLY A 446 15.07 19.46 -12.26
N LYS A 447 13.96 18.72 -12.21
CA LYS A 447 13.57 17.95 -11.02
C LYS A 447 14.58 16.82 -10.78
N VAL A 448 15.09 16.74 -9.55
CA VAL A 448 15.99 15.67 -9.12
C VAL A 448 15.28 14.32 -9.16
N THR A 449 15.95 13.32 -9.72
CA THR A 449 15.51 11.92 -9.73
C THR A 449 16.52 11.05 -9.00
N TYR A 450 16.05 10.04 -8.27
CA TYR A 450 16.89 9.17 -7.45
C TYR A 450 16.94 7.76 -8.05
N SER A 451 18.11 7.12 -8.02
CA SER A 451 18.33 5.77 -8.56
C SER A 451 17.49 4.69 -7.89
N ASN A 452 17.03 4.94 -6.66
CA ASN A 452 16.15 4.05 -5.91
C ASN A 452 14.65 4.27 -6.20
N GLY A 453 14.30 5.18 -7.12
CA GLY A 453 12.91 5.55 -7.44
C GLY A 453 12.18 6.30 -6.31
N GLY A 454 12.88 6.63 -5.22
CA GLY A 454 12.36 7.33 -4.07
C GLY A 454 12.52 8.85 -4.16
N THR A 455 12.57 9.50 -2.99
CA THR A 455 12.69 10.96 -2.85
C THR A 455 13.98 11.42 -2.17
N LYS A 456 14.88 10.49 -1.80
CA LYS A 456 16.15 10.77 -1.13
C LYS A 456 17.15 9.62 -1.31
N LEU A 457 18.44 9.92 -1.16
CA LEU A 457 19.50 8.91 -1.03
C LEU A 457 19.55 8.36 0.40
N SER A 458 19.71 7.07 0.60
CA SER A 458 19.64 6.39 1.90
C SER A 458 20.58 5.20 2.06
N ALA A 459 21.11 4.68 0.95
CA ALA A 459 22.09 3.60 0.93
C ALA A 459 23.36 3.99 0.17
N ALA A 460 24.46 3.30 0.47
CA ALA A 460 25.71 3.47 -0.26
C ALA A 460 25.49 3.12 -1.74
N ASP A 461 26.20 3.85 -2.61
CA ASP A 461 26.16 3.75 -4.07
C ASP A 461 24.88 4.22 -4.77
N GLU A 462 23.86 4.67 -4.03
CA GLU A 462 22.71 5.35 -4.65
C GLU A 462 23.12 6.71 -5.25
N THR A 463 22.51 7.07 -6.38
CA THR A 463 22.76 8.31 -7.10
C THR A 463 21.52 9.16 -7.27
N ALA A 464 21.71 10.47 -7.32
CA ALA A 464 20.71 11.46 -7.66
C ALA A 464 21.13 12.15 -8.97
N ASP A 465 20.28 12.08 -9.98
CA ASP A 465 20.46 12.77 -11.25
C ASP A 465 19.70 14.09 -11.23
N ILE A 466 20.39 15.16 -11.61
CA ILE A 466 19.87 16.52 -11.74
C ILE A 466 19.89 16.85 -13.23
N PRO A 467 18.76 16.71 -13.95
CA PRO A 467 18.68 17.09 -15.36
C PRO A 467 19.04 18.56 -15.54
N LEU A 468 19.74 18.89 -16.62
CA LEU A 468 20.12 20.26 -16.96
C LEU A 468 19.54 20.67 -18.31
N THR A 469 19.06 21.90 -18.39
CA THR A 469 18.84 22.59 -19.66
C THR A 469 19.76 23.79 -19.72
N MET A 470 20.57 23.88 -20.77
CA MET A 470 21.57 24.92 -20.95
C MET A 470 21.25 25.72 -22.20
N TYR A 471 21.43 27.04 -22.14
CA TYR A 471 21.12 27.94 -23.25
C TYR A 471 22.30 28.81 -23.64
N ASP A 472 22.38 29.07 -24.95
CA ASP A 472 23.34 30.02 -25.52
C ASP A 472 22.91 31.48 -25.31
N GLN A 473 23.73 32.43 -25.77
CA GLN A 473 23.44 33.88 -25.69
C GLN A 473 22.22 34.35 -26.48
N TYR A 474 21.67 33.50 -27.34
CA TYR A 474 20.49 33.76 -28.15
C TYR A 474 19.28 32.94 -27.66
N GLY A 475 19.39 32.25 -26.54
CA GLY A 475 18.31 31.45 -25.96
C GLY A 475 18.07 30.10 -26.65
N ASN A 476 18.98 29.62 -27.50
CA ASN A 476 18.90 28.28 -28.07
C ASN A 476 19.47 27.25 -27.09
N LYS A 477 18.88 26.05 -27.04
CA LYS A 477 19.38 24.97 -26.18
C LYS A 477 20.73 24.46 -26.68
N LEU A 478 21.66 24.30 -25.76
CA LEU A 478 22.97 23.70 -26.03
C LEU A 478 22.87 22.17 -26.02
N VAL A 479 23.56 21.53 -26.97
CA VAL A 479 23.53 20.07 -27.18
C VAL A 479 24.92 19.45 -27.05
N LYS A 480 25.00 18.15 -26.73
CA LYS A 480 26.25 17.40 -26.53
C LYS A 480 27.27 17.60 -27.64
N ALA A 481 26.83 17.64 -28.90
CA ALA A 481 27.71 17.82 -30.06
C ALA A 481 28.62 19.07 -29.93
N GLN A 482 28.13 20.15 -29.31
CA GLN A 482 28.88 21.40 -29.09
C GLN A 482 29.96 21.27 -28.01
N PHE A 483 29.90 20.23 -27.17
CA PHE A 483 30.89 19.89 -26.14
C PHE A 483 31.91 18.86 -26.59
N THR A 484 31.76 18.31 -27.81
CA THR A 484 32.59 17.21 -28.32
C THR A 484 33.55 17.68 -29.43
N GLY A 485 34.59 16.88 -29.69
CA GLY A 485 35.59 17.13 -30.74
C GLY A 485 36.94 17.64 -30.21
N GLY A 486 37.94 17.72 -31.09
CA GLY A 486 39.31 18.14 -30.71
C GLY A 486 39.43 19.61 -30.30
N THR A 487 38.50 20.46 -30.77
CA THR A 487 38.33 21.86 -30.36
C THR A 487 36.84 22.10 -30.10
N PRO A 488 36.30 21.71 -28.93
CA PRO A 488 34.88 21.84 -28.65
C PRO A 488 34.50 23.33 -28.55
N GLU A 489 33.27 23.64 -28.97
CA GLU A 489 32.76 25.02 -28.96
C GLU A 489 32.49 25.49 -27.52
N ILE A 490 32.14 24.55 -26.63
CA ILE A 490 31.98 24.77 -25.19
C ILE A 490 32.69 23.66 -24.41
N GLN A 491 33.49 24.02 -23.41
CA GLN A 491 34.18 23.05 -22.57
C GLN A 491 33.29 22.56 -21.43
N ALA A 492 33.17 21.25 -21.22
CA ALA A 492 32.44 20.67 -20.09
C ALA A 492 33.05 21.09 -18.74
N SER A 493 34.36 21.33 -18.68
CA SER A 493 35.07 21.83 -17.51
C SER A 493 34.66 23.25 -17.08
N ASN A 494 33.93 23.99 -17.92
CA ASN A 494 33.36 25.28 -17.53
C ASN A 494 32.16 25.11 -16.59
N ILE A 495 31.60 23.91 -16.46
CA ILE A 495 30.53 23.58 -15.51
C ILE A 495 31.15 23.07 -14.21
N ASN A 496 30.81 23.71 -13.10
CA ASN A 496 31.32 23.38 -11.77
C ASN A 496 30.19 23.24 -10.74
N PRO A 497 29.78 22.00 -10.41
CA PRO A 497 28.83 21.73 -9.33
C PRO A 497 29.52 21.72 -7.95
N VAL A 498 28.91 22.38 -6.97
CA VAL A 498 29.39 22.49 -5.58
C VAL A 498 28.25 22.15 -4.63
N ILE A 499 28.49 21.19 -3.74
CA ILE A 499 27.52 20.73 -2.74
C ILE A 499 27.64 21.59 -1.47
N THR A 500 26.52 22.07 -0.93
CA THR A 500 26.49 22.90 0.28
C THR A 500 25.31 22.49 1.19
N PRO A 501 25.54 22.27 2.51
CA PRO A 501 26.84 22.26 3.19
C PRO A 501 27.72 21.08 2.73
N TYR A 502 29.02 21.16 3.02
CA TYR A 502 29.95 20.07 2.70
C TYR A 502 29.59 18.80 3.48
N GLU A 503 29.48 17.66 2.80
CA GLU A 503 29.29 16.32 3.37
C GLU A 503 30.27 15.37 2.71
N ALA A 504 31.11 14.70 3.51
CA ALA A 504 32.19 13.86 3.00
C ALA A 504 31.67 12.62 2.25
N ASN A 505 30.48 12.14 2.61
CA ASN A 505 29.87 10.98 1.98
C ASN A 505 29.02 11.32 0.75
N LEU A 506 28.84 12.60 0.39
CA LEU A 506 28.05 13.02 -0.75
C LEU A 506 28.93 13.69 -1.80
N THR A 507 29.13 13.04 -2.94
CA THR A 507 30.12 13.49 -3.94
C THR A 507 29.49 13.64 -5.33
N VAL A 508 29.99 14.59 -6.12
CA VAL A 508 29.64 14.69 -7.55
C VAL A 508 30.37 13.58 -8.30
N VAL A 509 29.65 12.84 -9.14
CA VAL A 509 30.23 11.81 -10.00
C VAL A 509 30.99 12.47 -11.14
N LYS A 510 32.31 12.24 -11.19
CA LYS A 510 33.19 12.73 -12.25
C LYS A 510 34.39 11.81 -12.44
N ALA A 511 34.83 11.62 -13.69
CA ALA A 511 35.96 10.75 -14.02
C ALA A 511 37.33 11.33 -13.62
N GLY A 512 37.44 12.65 -13.45
CA GLY A 512 38.69 13.35 -13.14
C GLY A 512 38.54 14.57 -12.24
N ALA A 513 39.50 15.50 -12.32
CA ALA A 513 39.49 16.71 -11.48
C ALA A 513 38.33 17.66 -11.82
N SER A 514 37.92 17.71 -13.09
CA SER A 514 36.81 18.51 -13.64
C SER A 514 35.82 17.61 -14.37
N LEU A 515 34.62 18.10 -14.66
CA LEU A 515 33.63 17.35 -15.44
C LEU A 515 34.13 17.11 -16.87
N ALA A 516 34.07 15.85 -17.30
CA ALA A 516 34.20 15.47 -18.70
C ALA A 516 32.82 15.43 -19.38
N VAL A 517 32.81 15.33 -20.71
CA VAL A 517 31.56 15.26 -21.48
C VAL A 517 30.69 14.08 -21.07
N GLY A 518 31.30 12.92 -20.77
CA GLY A 518 30.57 11.73 -20.31
C GLY A 518 30.03 11.83 -18.88
N ASP A 519 30.51 12.79 -18.07
CA ASP A 519 29.95 13.07 -16.75
C ASP A 519 28.72 13.99 -16.86
N LEU A 520 28.76 14.93 -17.83
CA LEU A 520 27.74 15.95 -18.07
C LEU A 520 26.58 15.45 -18.93
N PHE A 521 26.79 14.46 -19.79
CA PHE A 521 25.78 13.92 -20.69
C PHE A 521 25.61 12.41 -20.52
N ASP A 522 24.37 11.95 -20.46
CA ASP A 522 24.06 10.53 -20.43
C ASP A 522 24.21 9.84 -21.81
N ASP A 523 23.94 8.53 -21.84
CA ASP A 523 23.99 7.71 -23.06
C ASP A 523 22.90 8.09 -24.09
N SER A 524 21.89 8.85 -23.67
CA SER A 524 20.83 9.41 -24.51
C SER A 524 21.07 10.88 -24.87
N ASP A 525 22.28 11.39 -24.61
CA ASP A 525 22.72 12.77 -24.84
C ASP A 525 21.97 13.85 -24.03
N ASN A 526 21.31 13.48 -22.92
CA ASN A 526 20.69 14.44 -22.01
C ASN A 526 21.72 15.01 -21.04
N ALA A 527 21.74 16.32 -20.88
CA ALA A 527 22.62 16.98 -19.92
C ALA A 527 22.14 16.74 -18.47
N ARG A 528 23.06 16.41 -17.57
CA ARG A 528 22.77 16.21 -16.13
C ARG A 528 23.99 16.45 -15.25
N ILE A 529 23.76 16.68 -13.96
CA ILE A 529 24.75 16.49 -12.89
C ILE A 529 24.33 15.29 -12.07
N GLN A 530 25.25 14.35 -11.85
CA GLN A 530 25.01 13.19 -11.00
C GLN A 530 25.75 13.33 -9.66
N VAL A 531 25.05 13.06 -8.56
CA VAL A 531 25.58 13.04 -7.20
C VAL A 531 25.43 11.65 -6.62
N LYS A 532 26.44 11.15 -5.89
CA LYS A 532 26.50 9.81 -5.32
C LYS A 532 26.66 9.85 -3.80
N LEU A 533 25.93 8.98 -3.10
CA LEU A 533 26.14 8.72 -1.69
C LEU A 533 27.17 7.59 -1.50
N ALA A 534 28.36 7.91 -1.01
CA ALA A 534 29.46 6.96 -0.82
C ALA A 534 29.25 6.05 0.40
N ALA A 535 28.58 6.55 1.44
CA ALA A 535 28.27 5.78 2.65
C ALA A 535 27.00 6.31 3.33
N LYS A 536 26.40 5.45 4.17
CA LYS A 536 25.23 5.78 4.99
C LYS A 536 25.52 6.99 5.91
N VAL A 537 24.56 7.90 6.03
CA VAL A 537 24.65 9.09 6.90
C VAL A 537 23.78 8.96 8.16
N ASP A 538 24.14 9.71 9.21
CA ASP A 538 23.50 9.66 10.54
C ASP A 538 22.20 10.47 10.64
N LYS A 539 21.96 11.43 9.72
CA LYS A 539 20.82 12.36 9.80
C LYS A 539 20.19 12.61 8.42
N ASN A 540 18.89 12.85 8.41
CA ASN A 540 18.22 13.41 7.24
C ASN A 540 18.75 14.83 7.05
N ASN A 541 19.17 15.18 5.85
CA ASN A 541 19.52 16.56 5.52
C ASN A 541 19.32 16.82 4.03
N ASP A 542 19.04 18.08 3.71
CA ASP A 542 18.92 18.55 2.34
C ASP A 542 20.20 19.28 1.96
N TYR A 543 20.77 18.87 0.83
CA TYR A 543 22.01 19.44 0.29
C TYR A 543 21.70 20.20 -0.99
N THR A 544 22.16 21.45 -1.06
CA THR A 544 22.02 22.25 -2.28
C THR A 544 23.22 22.00 -3.17
N VAL A 545 22.96 21.54 -4.39
CA VAL A 545 23.96 21.42 -5.46
C VAL A 545 23.92 22.70 -6.28
N ASN A 546 24.89 23.58 -6.05
CA ASN A 546 25.07 24.83 -6.78
C ASN A 546 25.88 24.56 -8.04
N ILE A 547 25.30 24.80 -9.21
CA ILE A 547 25.86 24.45 -10.52
C ILE A 547 26.24 25.73 -11.23
N PHE A 548 27.54 26.01 -11.35
CA PHE A 548 28.06 27.21 -11.98
C PHE A 548 28.52 26.92 -13.41
N GLY A 549 28.24 27.81 -14.35
CA GLY A 549 28.78 27.77 -15.70
C GLY A 549 29.03 29.18 -16.24
N GLY A 550 30.30 29.63 -16.19
CA GLY A 550 30.65 31.01 -16.47
C GLY A 550 29.96 31.99 -15.51
N ALA A 551 29.19 32.94 -16.05
CA ALA A 551 28.41 33.90 -15.27
C ALA A 551 26.99 33.40 -14.90
N SER A 552 26.60 32.21 -15.37
CA SER A 552 25.29 31.60 -15.05
C SER A 552 25.41 30.62 -13.89
N SER A 553 24.32 30.48 -13.13
CA SER A 553 24.20 29.45 -12.09
C SER A 553 22.80 28.88 -12.00
N ALA A 554 22.69 27.62 -11.64
CA ALA A 554 21.45 26.97 -11.23
C ALA A 554 21.67 26.22 -9.91
N SER A 555 20.60 25.85 -9.21
CA SER A 555 20.71 25.05 -7.99
C SER A 555 19.61 24.00 -7.95
N ALA A 556 19.93 22.83 -7.40
CA ALA A 556 18.96 21.79 -7.10
C ALA A 556 19.19 21.23 -5.68
N THR A 557 18.11 20.79 -5.04
CA THR A 557 18.18 20.17 -3.71
C THR A 557 18.21 18.66 -3.83
N VAL A 558 19.27 18.04 -3.29
CA VAL A 558 19.40 16.59 -3.11
C VAL A 558 19.16 16.26 -1.65
N SER A 559 18.10 15.52 -1.39
CA SER A 559 17.78 15.03 -0.05
C SER A 559 18.54 13.74 0.22
N VAL A 560 19.15 13.66 1.41
CA VAL A 560 19.78 12.44 1.91
C VAL A 560 19.11 12.08 3.23
N GLY A 561 18.74 10.81 3.36
CA GLY A 561 18.12 10.25 4.54
C GLY A 561 19.14 9.67 5.51
N ALA A 562 18.87 9.84 6.82
CA ALA A 562 19.45 9.02 7.86
C ALA A 562 19.23 7.56 7.51
N SER A 563 20.30 6.80 7.58
CA SER A 563 20.18 5.35 7.68
C SER A 563 19.50 4.98 9.01
N ASN A 564 18.87 3.80 9.07
CA ASN A 564 18.19 3.25 10.25
C ASN A 564 19.19 2.91 11.38
N LEU A 565 19.93 3.92 11.84
CA LEU A 565 21.00 3.80 12.80
C LEU A 565 20.46 3.97 14.20
N ALA A 566 20.87 3.08 15.09
CA ALA A 566 20.44 3.12 16.48
C ALA A 566 21.09 4.31 17.19
N THR A 567 20.26 5.09 17.89
CA THR A 567 20.66 6.14 18.83
C THR A 567 20.19 5.86 20.25
N LYS A 568 19.22 4.95 20.43
CA LYS A 568 18.75 4.43 21.72
C LYS A 568 18.55 2.93 21.63
N VAL A 569 18.82 2.20 22.72
CA VAL A 569 18.60 0.76 22.82
C VAL A 569 18.00 0.39 24.18
N GLU A 570 17.11 -0.61 24.19
CA GLU A 570 16.39 -1.13 25.36
C GLU A 570 16.43 -2.67 25.35
N PHE A 571 16.54 -3.28 26.53
CA PHE A 571 16.40 -4.72 26.73
C PHE A 571 15.04 -5.03 27.33
N ASP A 572 14.33 -6.03 26.79
CA ASP A 572 13.12 -6.57 27.41
C ASP A 572 13.45 -7.92 28.06
N VAL A 573 13.40 -7.96 29.40
CA VAL A 573 13.71 -9.15 30.20
C VAL A 573 12.46 -9.73 30.89
N SER A 574 11.29 -9.15 30.68
CA SER A 574 10.08 -9.40 31.48
C SER A 574 9.53 -10.83 31.34
N GLY A 575 9.75 -11.47 30.19
CA GLY A 575 9.33 -12.85 29.90
C GLY A 575 10.46 -13.88 29.87
N ILE A 576 11.67 -13.52 30.33
CA ILE A 576 12.83 -14.43 30.25
C ILE A 576 12.96 -15.22 31.54
N THR A 577 12.83 -16.55 31.44
CA THR A 577 13.24 -17.49 32.50
C THR A 577 14.63 -18.01 32.18
N LEU A 578 15.63 -17.61 32.99
CA LEU A 578 16.99 -18.11 32.89
C LEU A 578 17.24 -19.10 34.03
N SER A 579 17.42 -20.37 33.66
CA SER A 579 17.83 -21.42 34.58
C SER A 579 19.34 -21.43 34.75
N ALA A 580 19.78 -21.92 35.91
CA ALA A 580 21.19 -22.04 36.26
C ALA A 580 21.99 -22.96 35.31
N ASP A 581 21.35 -23.98 34.72
CA ASP A 581 21.93 -24.92 33.75
C ASP A 581 21.80 -24.49 32.28
N ASP A 582 21.16 -23.35 31.99
CA ASP A 582 21.06 -22.84 30.62
C ASP A 582 22.44 -22.36 30.14
N SER A 583 22.94 -22.93 29.04
CA SER A 583 24.22 -22.55 28.44
C SER A 583 24.18 -21.22 27.67
N SER A 584 22.97 -20.76 27.32
CA SER A 584 22.75 -19.48 26.68
C SER A 584 21.34 -18.95 26.91
N VAL A 585 21.16 -17.65 26.72
CA VAL A 585 19.85 -16.99 26.76
C VAL A 585 19.71 -15.97 25.64
N LEU A 586 18.50 -15.81 25.14
CA LEU A 586 18.14 -14.83 24.12
C LEU A 586 17.35 -13.69 24.76
N VAL A 587 17.85 -12.47 24.58
CA VAL A 587 17.28 -11.26 25.18
C VAL A 587 16.75 -10.38 24.06
N PRO A 588 15.44 -10.12 23.99
CA PRO A 588 14.89 -9.17 23.05
C PRO A 588 15.52 -7.78 23.20
N VAL A 589 15.96 -7.22 22.08
CA VAL A 589 16.54 -5.88 21.98
C VAL A 589 15.60 -5.02 21.14
N THR A 590 15.28 -3.83 21.65
CA THR A 590 14.59 -2.80 20.88
C THR A 590 15.52 -1.62 20.71
N ALA A 591 15.77 -1.20 19.48
CA ALA A 591 16.54 -0.01 19.17
C ALA A 591 15.67 1.05 18.50
N TYR A 592 16.05 2.32 18.65
CA TYR A 592 15.36 3.46 18.03
C TYR A 592 16.34 4.36 17.30
N ASP A 593 15.87 4.99 16.23
CA ASP A 593 16.60 6.04 15.50
C ASP A 593 16.56 7.40 16.22
N ALA A 594 17.24 8.40 15.64
CA ALA A 594 17.29 9.76 16.16
C ALA A 594 15.91 10.46 16.22
N ASN A 595 14.93 9.97 15.46
CA ASN A 595 13.57 10.49 15.42
C ASN A 595 12.65 9.78 16.43
N GLY A 596 13.15 8.77 17.16
CA GLY A 596 12.38 7.94 18.09
C GLY A 596 11.59 6.81 17.41
N ASN A 597 11.83 6.52 16.13
CA ASN A 597 11.21 5.39 15.46
C ASN A 597 11.88 4.09 15.86
N LYS A 598 11.08 3.04 16.10
CA LYS A 598 11.59 1.70 16.39
C LYS A 598 12.25 1.10 15.15
N LEU A 599 13.48 0.62 15.30
CA LEU A 599 14.24 -0.08 14.28
C LEU A 599 13.70 -1.52 14.09
N SER A 600 13.81 -2.03 12.87
CA SER A 600 13.49 -3.43 12.58
C SER A 600 14.58 -4.37 13.12
N ALA A 601 14.28 -5.67 13.23
CA ALA A 601 15.28 -6.67 13.61
C ALA A 601 16.48 -6.71 12.65
N GLN A 602 16.25 -6.45 11.36
CA GLN A 602 17.32 -6.33 10.36
C GLN A 602 18.18 -5.09 10.61
N ASP A 603 17.57 -3.95 10.89
CA ASP A 603 18.32 -2.73 11.20
C ASP A 603 19.19 -2.93 12.45
N VAL A 604 18.66 -3.61 13.47
CA VAL A 604 19.43 -3.98 14.68
C VAL A 604 20.63 -4.88 14.31
N ALA A 605 20.43 -5.89 13.47
CA ALA A 605 21.51 -6.75 12.99
C ALA A 605 22.57 -5.97 12.19
N ASP A 606 22.16 -5.07 11.30
CA ASP A 606 23.04 -4.21 10.50
C ASP A 606 23.87 -3.26 11.39
N ASN A 607 23.23 -2.67 12.40
CA ASN A 607 23.92 -1.82 13.39
C ASN A 607 24.96 -2.64 14.17
N ALA A 608 24.65 -3.88 14.53
CA ALA A 608 25.59 -4.78 15.18
C ALA A 608 26.78 -5.12 14.26
N ALA A 609 26.53 -5.45 12.99
CA ALA A 609 27.55 -5.75 11.99
C ALA A 609 28.47 -4.55 11.71
N ALA A 610 27.94 -3.33 11.82
CA ALA A 610 28.70 -2.09 11.75
C ALA A 610 29.44 -1.73 13.07
N ASN A 611 29.52 -2.67 14.03
CA ASN A 611 30.14 -2.48 15.35
C ASN A 611 29.58 -1.29 16.17
N ARG A 612 28.31 -0.93 15.92
CA ARG A 612 27.66 0.18 16.65
C ARG A 612 27.19 -0.21 18.03
N PHE A 613 26.99 -1.49 18.30
CA PHE A 613 26.63 -1.97 19.64
C PHE A 613 27.84 -2.57 20.34
N ASN A 614 27.98 -2.22 21.62
CA ASN A 614 28.86 -2.95 22.53
C ASN A 614 28.00 -3.45 23.69
N PHE A 615 27.67 -4.73 23.63
CA PHE A 615 26.88 -5.43 24.64
C PHE A 615 27.78 -6.33 25.47
N THR A 616 27.64 -6.26 26.78
CA THR A 616 28.36 -7.12 27.73
C THR A 616 27.36 -7.71 28.71
N ALA A 617 27.66 -8.91 29.20
CA ALA A 617 26.89 -9.53 30.26
C ALA A 617 27.82 -10.18 31.29
N SER A 618 27.42 -10.20 32.56
CA SER A 618 28.16 -10.88 33.61
C SER A 618 28.24 -12.39 33.32
N ASN A 619 29.42 -13.00 33.51
CA ASN A 619 29.67 -14.43 33.30
C ASN A 619 29.41 -14.93 31.85
N ALA A 620 29.37 -14.02 30.87
CA ALA A 620 29.25 -14.38 29.46
C ALA A 620 30.62 -14.74 28.87
N ALA A 621 30.66 -15.81 28.08
CA ALA A 621 31.75 -16.15 27.18
C ALA A 621 31.69 -15.28 25.91
N THR A 622 30.49 -15.14 25.35
CA THR A 622 30.23 -14.31 24.17
C THR A 622 28.87 -13.62 24.28
N THR A 623 28.82 -12.42 23.72
CA THR A 623 27.60 -11.61 23.56
C THR A 623 27.53 -11.13 22.12
N GLY A 624 26.38 -11.31 21.48
CA GLY A 624 26.21 -10.88 20.10
C GLY A 624 24.76 -10.81 19.68
N ILE A 625 24.43 -9.85 18.82
CA ILE A 625 23.13 -9.83 18.17
C ILE A 625 23.05 -11.02 17.22
N VAL A 626 21.95 -11.77 17.30
CA VAL A 626 21.64 -12.82 16.35
C VAL A 626 21.39 -12.17 14.99
N ALA A 627 22.20 -12.52 14.00
CA ALA A 627 22.18 -11.89 12.68
C ALA A 627 21.08 -12.43 11.77
N THR A 628 20.61 -13.66 12.00
CA THR A 628 19.70 -14.39 11.11
C THR A 628 18.69 -15.25 11.91
N GLY A 629 17.63 -15.73 11.27
CA GLY A 629 16.63 -16.61 11.89
C GLY A 629 15.53 -15.87 12.66
N VAL A 630 14.64 -16.63 13.32
CA VAL A 630 13.50 -16.07 14.08
C VAL A 630 13.92 -15.25 15.29
N ASP A 631 15.14 -15.47 15.77
CA ASP A 631 15.73 -14.73 16.87
C ASP A 631 16.56 -13.53 16.42
N LYS A 632 16.54 -13.19 15.11
CA LYS A 632 17.25 -12.03 14.56
C LYS A 632 16.97 -10.77 15.37
N GLY A 633 18.02 -10.00 15.62
CA GLY A 633 17.94 -8.75 16.38
C GLY A 633 17.88 -8.95 17.89
N LYS A 634 17.69 -10.17 18.40
CA LYS A 634 17.84 -10.47 19.83
C LYS A 634 19.32 -10.58 20.19
N LEU A 635 19.66 -10.22 21.42
CA LEU A 635 20.98 -10.42 22.00
C LEU A 635 21.09 -11.86 22.50
N LYS A 636 21.97 -12.66 21.90
CA LYS A 636 22.37 -13.96 22.44
C LYS A 636 23.50 -13.77 23.43
N ILE A 637 23.30 -14.29 24.63
CA ILE A 637 24.33 -14.36 25.67
C ILE A 637 24.69 -15.83 25.81
N THR A 638 25.94 -16.19 25.53
CA THR A 638 26.46 -17.54 25.79
C THR A 638 27.30 -17.48 27.05
N PHE A 639 27.02 -18.33 28.02
CA PHE A 639 27.70 -18.30 29.31
C PHE A 639 29.02 -19.09 29.27
N ASN A 640 29.95 -18.73 30.15
CA ASN A 640 31.18 -19.51 30.31
C ASN A 640 30.84 -20.94 30.74
N ALA A 641 31.48 -21.91 30.10
CA ALA A 641 31.33 -23.30 30.51
C ALA A 641 31.68 -23.45 32.00
N PRO A 642 30.90 -24.22 32.75
CA PRO A 642 31.16 -24.41 34.16
C PRO A 642 32.53 -25.08 34.36
N VAL A 643 33.24 -24.67 35.42
CA VAL A 643 34.47 -25.36 35.82
C VAL A 643 34.07 -26.71 36.43
N ALA A 644 34.59 -27.80 35.85
CA ALA A 644 34.30 -29.15 36.32
C ALA A 644 34.62 -29.27 37.83
N PRO A 645 33.77 -29.94 38.63
CA PRO A 645 32.68 -30.85 38.24
C PRO A 645 31.29 -30.20 38.11
N SER A 646 31.17 -28.87 38.09
CA SER A 646 29.87 -28.18 38.01
C SER A 646 29.20 -28.40 36.64
N THR A 647 27.88 -28.57 36.65
CA THR A 647 27.01 -28.60 35.44
C THR A 647 26.21 -27.30 35.28
N VAL A 648 26.41 -26.33 36.18
CA VAL A 648 25.64 -25.11 36.30
C VAL A 648 26.44 -23.92 35.77
N TYR A 649 25.91 -23.25 34.76
CA TYR A 649 26.54 -22.11 34.10
C TYR A 649 26.46 -20.84 34.95
N ASN A 650 25.36 -20.61 35.67
CA ASN A 650 25.15 -19.43 36.49
C ASN A 650 24.67 -19.81 37.90
N SER A 651 25.17 -19.14 38.95
CA SER A 651 24.75 -19.43 40.32
C SER A 651 23.26 -19.17 40.54
N VAL A 652 22.54 -20.10 41.18
CA VAL A 652 21.12 -19.91 41.53
C VAL A 652 20.95 -18.71 42.47
N ASN A 653 19.82 -18.00 42.36
CA ASN A 653 19.53 -16.77 43.12
C ASN A 653 20.49 -15.61 42.84
N SER A 654 21.34 -15.73 41.82
CA SER A 654 22.11 -14.60 41.30
C SER A 654 21.34 -13.85 40.22
N LYS A 655 21.94 -12.78 39.69
CA LYS A 655 21.42 -12.04 38.55
C LYS A 655 22.48 -11.98 37.48
N VAL A 656 22.09 -12.24 36.24
CA VAL A 656 22.91 -11.91 35.08
C VAL A 656 22.66 -10.45 34.73
N TYR A 657 23.67 -9.61 34.93
CA TYR A 657 23.63 -8.19 34.55
C TYR A 657 24.01 -8.04 33.09
N ILE A 658 23.20 -7.31 32.35
CA ILE A 658 23.40 -7.02 30.93
C ILE A 658 23.56 -5.51 30.81
N SER A 659 24.62 -5.08 30.15
CA SER A 659 24.84 -3.67 29.81
C SER A 659 25.05 -3.50 28.33
N GLY A 660 24.51 -2.41 27.80
CA GLY A 660 24.66 -2.04 26.40
C GLY A 660 25.00 -0.59 26.21
N GLN A 661 25.88 -0.33 25.27
CA GLN A 661 26.19 1.02 24.79
C GLN A 661 26.18 1.07 23.26
N ILE A 662 25.85 2.25 22.73
CA ILE A 662 25.94 2.56 21.31
C ILE A 662 27.23 3.36 21.08
N ASN A 663 28.11 2.86 20.22
CA ASN A 663 29.34 3.52 19.82
C ASN A 663 29.01 4.62 18.80
N GLN A 664 28.95 5.88 19.24
CA GLN A 664 28.79 7.03 18.34
C GLN A 664 29.61 8.25 18.80
N SER A 665 29.97 9.10 17.85
CA SER A 665 30.64 10.37 18.15
C SER A 665 29.62 11.31 18.81
N GLN A 666 29.82 11.60 20.10
CA GLN A 666 29.16 12.68 20.89
C GLN A 666 27.89 12.38 21.72
N THR A 667 27.34 11.16 21.78
CA THR A 667 26.33 10.82 22.81
C THR A 667 26.32 9.32 23.13
N ASN A 668 26.64 8.89 24.34
CA ASN A 668 26.56 7.47 24.71
C ASN A 668 25.18 7.18 25.31
N SER A 669 24.31 6.47 24.58
CA SER A 669 23.13 5.85 25.19
C SER A 669 23.59 4.60 25.94
N PHE A 670 23.34 4.56 27.24
CA PHE A 670 23.68 3.42 28.10
C PHE A 670 22.42 2.77 28.64
N VAL A 671 22.34 1.44 28.54
CA VAL A 671 21.22 0.64 29.04
C VAL A 671 21.75 -0.47 29.94
N GLN A 672 21.01 -0.77 31.01
CA GLN A 672 21.25 -1.93 31.85
C GLN A 672 19.95 -2.66 32.15
N ALA A 673 20.02 -3.98 32.21
CA ALA A 673 18.97 -4.86 32.70
C ALA A 673 19.59 -6.01 33.51
N SER A 674 18.76 -6.73 34.27
CA SER A 674 19.21 -7.92 34.99
C SER A 674 18.20 -9.03 34.85
N ILE A 675 18.66 -10.24 34.56
CA ILE A 675 17.83 -11.44 34.50
C ILE A 675 18.07 -12.25 35.77
N PRO A 676 17.04 -12.56 36.58
CA PRO A 676 17.21 -13.43 37.73
C PRO A 676 17.51 -14.86 37.28
N VAL A 677 18.49 -15.49 37.93
CA VAL A 677 18.83 -16.90 37.68
C VAL A 677 18.00 -17.77 38.60
N THR A 678 17.09 -18.54 38.02
CA THR A 678 16.25 -19.51 38.73
C THR A 678 16.98 -20.84 38.92
N ASP A 679 16.42 -21.72 39.75
CA ASP A 679 17.00 -23.05 39.98
C ASP A 679 16.99 -23.89 38.69
N VAL A 680 17.91 -24.86 38.64
CA VAL A 680 18.08 -25.82 37.53
C VAL A 680 16.73 -26.43 37.16
N ARG A 681 16.47 -26.60 35.86
CA ARG A 681 15.19 -27.15 35.40
C ARG A 681 15.09 -28.63 35.75
N VAL A 682 14.04 -29.00 36.47
CA VAL A 682 13.79 -30.36 36.95
C VAL A 682 12.44 -30.86 36.42
N PRO A 683 12.30 -32.17 36.17
CA PRO A 683 10.99 -32.72 35.84
C PRO A 683 10.06 -32.62 37.05
N GLU A 684 8.86 -32.06 36.88
CA GLU A 684 7.91 -31.80 37.97
C GLU A 684 6.62 -32.59 37.83
N ARG A 685 6.06 -32.67 36.61
CA ARG A 685 4.77 -33.33 36.37
C ARG A 685 4.74 -34.08 35.05
N ILE A 686 3.80 -35.00 34.96
CA ILE A 686 3.51 -35.79 33.76
C ILE A 686 2.13 -35.34 33.25
N ALA A 687 2.04 -34.99 31.98
CA ALA A 687 0.78 -34.73 31.27
C ALA A 687 0.43 -35.93 30.38
N VAL A 688 -0.84 -36.06 29.98
CA VAL A 688 -1.28 -37.05 28.98
C VAL A 688 -1.39 -36.35 27.63
N ALA A 689 -0.56 -36.76 26.67
CA ALA A 689 -0.56 -36.24 25.30
C ALA A 689 -1.55 -37.01 24.41
N THR A 690 -1.64 -38.34 24.58
CA THR A 690 -2.60 -39.20 23.89
C THR A 690 -3.34 -40.06 24.92
N GLU A 691 -4.66 -39.96 24.94
CA GLU A 691 -5.55 -40.63 25.89
C GLU A 691 -6.12 -41.93 25.30
N ASN A 692 -6.02 -43.04 26.03
CA ASN A 692 -6.53 -44.34 25.59
C ASN A 692 -7.98 -44.58 26.03
N ALA A 693 -8.71 -45.45 25.33
CA ALA A 693 -9.99 -45.97 25.79
C ALA A 693 -9.80 -46.80 27.07
N PRO A 694 -10.65 -46.65 28.10
CA PRO A 694 -10.47 -47.35 29.38
C PRO A 694 -10.70 -48.87 29.31
N LYS A 695 -11.43 -49.35 28.30
CA LYS A 695 -11.80 -50.75 28.12
C LYS A 695 -11.63 -51.19 26.67
N ALA A 696 -11.50 -52.48 26.45
CA ALA A 696 -11.34 -53.10 25.15
C ALA A 696 -11.98 -54.49 25.06
N ILE A 697 -12.54 -54.83 23.91
CA ILE A 697 -12.87 -56.22 23.59
C ILE A 697 -11.58 -57.01 23.34
N LEU A 698 -11.59 -58.31 23.68
CA LEU A 698 -10.51 -59.26 23.41
C LEU A 698 -9.95 -59.11 21.99
N GLY A 699 -8.64 -58.93 21.87
CA GLY A 699 -7.94 -58.75 20.60
C GLY A 699 -7.66 -57.29 20.20
N ALA A 700 -8.21 -56.30 20.91
CA ALA A 700 -8.04 -54.88 20.55
C ALA A 700 -6.79 -54.24 21.15
N GLY A 701 -6.31 -53.17 20.54
CA GLY A 701 -5.22 -52.35 21.06
C GLY A 701 -5.46 -50.85 20.91
N ASP A 702 -4.77 -50.07 21.74
CA ASP A 702 -4.86 -48.60 21.75
C ASP A 702 -3.55 -47.97 22.25
N ASP A 703 -3.36 -46.68 22.00
CA ASP A 703 -2.12 -45.99 22.37
C ASP A 703 -2.29 -45.04 23.55
N LEU A 704 -1.25 -44.95 24.37
CA LEU A 704 -1.18 -44.06 25.53
C LEU A 704 0.16 -43.31 25.52
N VAL A 705 0.11 -41.99 25.45
CA VAL A 705 1.34 -41.16 25.42
C VAL A 705 1.34 -40.17 26.58
N PHE A 706 2.41 -40.21 27.35
CA PHE A 706 2.69 -39.25 28.41
C PHE A 706 3.69 -38.20 27.94
N GLN A 707 3.64 -37.01 28.55
CA GLN A 707 4.57 -35.91 28.27
C GLN A 707 5.13 -35.37 29.57
N LEU A 708 6.44 -35.43 29.75
CA LEU A 708 7.12 -34.86 30.90
C LEU A 708 7.20 -33.34 30.79
N LYS A 709 6.89 -32.64 31.88
CA LYS A 709 6.92 -31.18 32.00
C LYS A 709 7.83 -30.75 33.15
N ASP A 710 8.58 -29.66 32.96
CA ASP A 710 9.37 -29.05 34.04
C ASP A 710 8.53 -28.12 34.94
N GLN A 711 9.16 -27.60 35.99
CA GLN A 711 8.54 -26.71 36.99
C GLN A 711 8.06 -25.36 36.41
N TYR A 712 8.48 -25.02 35.18
CA TYR A 712 8.06 -23.81 34.47
C TYR A 712 7.04 -24.13 33.35
N GLY A 713 6.69 -25.41 33.21
CA GLY A 713 5.67 -25.90 32.29
C GLY A 713 6.14 -26.18 30.87
N SER A 714 7.45 -26.11 30.61
CA SER A 714 8.04 -26.50 29.33
C SER A 714 8.15 -28.02 29.20
N ASP A 715 8.09 -28.52 27.97
CA ASP A 715 8.30 -29.94 27.65
C ASP A 715 9.73 -30.37 27.92
N ARG A 716 9.89 -31.61 28.41
CA ARG A 716 11.18 -32.16 28.81
C ARG A 716 11.46 -33.50 28.15
N GLY A 717 12.51 -33.51 27.35
CA GLY A 717 13.05 -34.71 26.71
C GLY A 717 14.33 -35.25 27.34
N ASN A 718 15.17 -34.36 27.87
CA ASN A 718 16.46 -34.69 28.46
C ASN A 718 16.66 -33.93 29.77
N VAL A 719 17.30 -34.59 30.73
CA VAL A 719 17.59 -34.07 32.07
C VAL A 719 19.02 -34.50 32.43
N ALA A 720 19.75 -33.65 33.14
CA ALA A 720 21.09 -34.02 33.61
C ALA A 720 21.04 -35.23 34.57
N ALA A 721 22.03 -36.11 34.51
CA ALA A 721 22.10 -37.31 35.35
C ALA A 721 22.09 -37.01 36.86
N SER A 722 22.59 -35.84 37.25
CA SER A 722 22.63 -35.32 38.62
C SER A 722 22.45 -33.81 38.59
N ILE A 723 21.48 -33.31 39.34
CA ILE A 723 21.13 -31.89 39.42
C ILE A 723 21.43 -31.37 40.83
N VAL A 724 22.34 -30.42 40.95
CA VAL A 724 22.61 -29.77 42.23
C VAL A 724 21.71 -28.54 42.34
N SER A 725 20.76 -28.59 43.27
CA SER A 725 19.89 -27.46 43.57
C SER A 725 20.62 -26.35 44.33
N ALA A 726 19.99 -25.17 44.41
CA ALA A 726 20.56 -23.97 45.03
C ALA A 726 21.13 -24.15 46.45
N ASN A 727 20.60 -25.12 47.20
CA ASN A 727 20.99 -25.41 48.59
C ASN A 727 22.16 -26.42 48.69
N GLY A 728 22.77 -26.80 47.56
CA GLY A 728 23.86 -27.77 47.48
C GLY A 728 23.43 -29.24 47.48
N GLN A 729 22.11 -29.53 47.48
CA GLN A 729 21.62 -30.89 47.39
C GLN A 729 21.66 -31.40 45.95
N SER A 730 22.37 -32.51 45.73
CA SER A 730 22.35 -33.28 44.49
C SER A 730 21.06 -34.09 44.41
N SER A 731 20.38 -34.04 43.28
CA SER A 731 19.12 -34.73 43.00
C SER A 731 19.20 -35.43 41.67
N ASN A 732 18.93 -36.73 41.65
CA ASN A 732 18.76 -37.50 40.43
C ASN A 732 17.27 -37.73 40.21
N TYR A 733 16.86 -37.74 38.94
CA TYR A 733 15.47 -37.95 38.54
C TYR A 733 15.39 -39.14 37.60
N GLN A 734 14.35 -39.94 37.80
CA GLN A 734 13.98 -41.01 36.89
C GLN A 734 12.46 -41.05 36.79
N VAL A 735 11.94 -41.55 35.68
CA VAL A 735 10.53 -41.90 35.58
C VAL A 735 10.40 -43.39 35.77
N VAL A 736 9.63 -43.80 36.77
CA VAL A 736 9.27 -45.19 37.00
C VAL A 736 7.88 -45.41 36.48
N VAL A 737 7.74 -46.37 35.57
CA VAL A 737 6.45 -46.79 35.04
C VAL A 737 6.17 -48.21 35.48
N ASP A 738 5.21 -48.36 36.38
CA ASP A 738 4.67 -49.65 36.76
C ASP A 738 3.57 -50.04 35.78
N VAL A 739 3.82 -51.12 35.04
CA VAL A 739 2.83 -51.80 34.22
C VAL A 739 2.34 -52.99 35.02
N THR A 740 1.21 -52.84 35.70
CA THR A 740 0.58 -53.92 36.46
C THR A 740 -0.48 -54.59 35.61
N THR A 741 -0.33 -55.89 35.38
CA THR A 741 -1.33 -56.71 34.71
C THR A 741 -2.08 -57.57 35.73
N SER A 742 -3.36 -57.83 35.48
CA SER A 742 -4.11 -58.89 36.13
C SER A 742 -4.76 -59.74 35.05
N GLY A 743 -4.47 -61.04 35.01
CA GLY A 743 -4.84 -61.93 33.89
C GLY A 743 -3.76 -61.99 32.80
N THR A 744 -3.88 -62.96 31.89
CA THR A 744 -2.88 -63.22 30.84
C THR A 744 -3.20 -62.57 29.49
N GLY A 745 -4.37 -61.94 29.36
CA GLY A 745 -4.89 -61.43 28.10
C GLY A 745 -4.76 -59.93 27.87
N VAL A 746 -3.81 -59.26 28.54
CA VAL A 746 -3.53 -57.82 28.36
C VAL A 746 -2.03 -57.54 28.47
N ASN A 747 -1.56 -56.53 27.76
CA ASN A 747 -0.18 -56.07 27.81
C ASN A 747 -0.07 -54.56 27.56
N ALA A 748 1.02 -53.95 27.99
CA ALA A 748 1.44 -52.62 27.57
C ALA A 748 2.88 -52.70 27.07
N ALA A 749 3.06 -52.54 25.77
CA ALA A 749 4.37 -52.52 25.12
C ALA A 749 4.84 -51.08 24.93
N LEU A 750 6.14 -50.84 25.07
CA LEU A 750 6.71 -49.52 24.87
C LEU A 750 6.89 -49.25 23.37
N LYS A 751 6.64 -48.01 22.92
CA LYS A 751 6.73 -47.63 21.49
C LYS A 751 8.15 -47.39 20.98
N THR A 752 9.15 -47.37 21.88
CA THR A 752 10.55 -47.17 21.50
C THR A 752 11.29 -48.48 21.25
N ALA A 753 12.35 -48.42 20.45
CA ALA A 753 13.26 -49.54 20.17
C ALA A 753 14.50 -49.57 21.11
N THR A 754 14.68 -48.56 21.97
CA THR A 754 15.84 -48.46 22.88
C THR A 754 15.78 -49.50 23.99
N VAL A 755 16.94 -50.09 24.35
CA VAL A 755 17.08 -50.99 25.50
C VAL A 755 16.87 -50.20 26.80
N ILE A 756 15.84 -50.54 27.57
CA ILE A 756 15.47 -49.90 28.83
C ILE A 756 15.53 -50.90 29.97
N SER A 757 16.02 -50.47 31.13
CA SER A 757 16.05 -51.30 32.33
C SER A 757 14.62 -51.61 32.77
N SER A 758 14.29 -52.89 32.94
CA SER A 758 13.01 -53.32 33.46
C SER A 758 13.17 -54.49 34.42
N THR A 759 12.40 -54.49 35.51
CA THR A 759 12.30 -55.60 36.45
C THR A 759 10.86 -56.11 36.51
N THR A 760 10.68 -57.41 36.65
CA THR A 760 9.35 -58.01 36.81
C THR A 760 9.23 -58.62 38.19
N SER A 761 8.20 -58.23 38.94
CA SER A 761 7.87 -58.81 40.26
C SER A 761 6.38 -59.15 40.29
N GLY A 762 6.07 -60.44 40.41
CA GLY A 762 4.70 -60.93 40.26
C GLY A 762 4.10 -60.51 38.91
N SER A 763 2.97 -59.80 38.95
CA SER A 763 2.26 -59.30 37.76
C SER A 763 2.57 -57.83 37.41
N THR A 764 3.55 -57.22 38.07
CA THR A 764 4.00 -55.86 37.75
C THR A 764 5.35 -55.90 37.05
N LYS A 765 5.41 -55.31 35.85
CA LYS A 765 6.64 -54.99 35.15
C LYS A 765 6.95 -53.51 35.33
N THR A 766 8.07 -53.21 35.95
CA THR A 766 8.50 -51.84 36.23
C THR A 766 9.55 -51.45 35.22
N TYR A 767 9.30 -50.38 34.47
CA TYR A 767 10.25 -49.74 33.56
C TYR A 767 10.86 -48.52 34.25
N THR A 768 12.19 -48.42 34.23
CA THR A 768 12.90 -47.28 34.80
C THR A 768 13.58 -46.50 33.68
N PHE A 769 13.08 -45.29 33.44
CA PHE A 769 13.65 -44.34 32.49
C PHE A 769 14.61 -43.41 33.24
N THR A 770 15.90 -43.63 33.02
CA THR A 770 16.94 -42.74 33.55
C THR A 770 16.92 -41.40 32.83
N ALA A 771 17.68 -40.42 33.31
CA ALA A 771 17.72 -39.07 32.76
C ALA A 771 18.02 -39.01 31.24
N ALA A 772 18.79 -39.98 30.71
CA ALA A 772 19.11 -40.11 29.28
C ALA A 772 17.99 -40.75 28.42
N GLN A 773 16.94 -41.28 29.04
CA GLN A 773 15.88 -42.07 28.38
C GLN A 773 14.49 -41.40 28.52
N LEU A 774 14.41 -40.16 28.97
CA LEU A 774 13.13 -39.47 29.18
C LEU A 774 12.43 -39.13 27.86
N ASP A 775 13.17 -38.91 26.77
CA ASP A 775 12.62 -38.81 25.42
C ASP A 775 11.92 -40.11 24.98
N ASP A 776 12.46 -41.26 25.37
CA ASP A 776 11.86 -42.56 25.10
C ASP A 776 10.57 -42.77 25.90
N PHE A 777 10.48 -42.23 27.12
CA PHE A 777 9.24 -42.20 27.89
C PHE A 777 8.15 -41.39 27.17
N ASN A 778 8.51 -40.22 26.60
CA ASN A 778 7.57 -39.36 25.89
C ASN A 778 7.01 -39.99 24.59
N LYS A 779 7.57 -41.10 24.09
CA LYS A 779 7.01 -41.85 22.95
C LYS A 779 5.78 -42.68 23.32
N GLY A 780 5.60 -43.01 24.60
CA GLY A 780 4.42 -43.71 25.12
C GLY A 780 4.42 -45.23 24.91
N PHE A 781 3.22 -45.80 25.07
CA PHE A 781 2.93 -47.23 25.12
C PHE A 781 1.82 -47.60 24.14
N THR A 782 1.88 -48.82 23.61
CA THR A 782 0.78 -49.50 22.93
C THR A 782 0.21 -50.55 23.86
N LEU A 783 -1.06 -50.37 24.21
CA LEU A 783 -1.83 -51.26 25.07
C LEU A 783 -2.52 -52.29 24.19
N THR A 784 -2.49 -53.56 24.56
CA THR A 784 -3.12 -54.64 23.79
C THR A 784 -3.92 -55.56 24.69
N SER A 785 -4.97 -56.14 24.14
CA SER A 785 -5.70 -57.27 24.70
C SER A 785 -5.53 -58.48 23.79
N THR A 786 -5.24 -59.63 24.38
CA THR A 786 -5.20 -60.96 23.76
C THR A 786 -6.28 -61.85 24.38
N GLY A 787 -6.49 -63.07 23.86
CA GLY A 787 -7.69 -63.92 24.05
C GLY A 787 -8.11 -64.38 25.46
N ALA A 788 -7.85 -63.62 26.53
CA ALA A 788 -8.42 -63.78 27.87
C ALA A 788 -8.75 -62.42 28.52
N GLU A 789 -9.67 -62.37 29.48
CA GLU A 789 -9.94 -61.13 30.23
C GLU A 789 -8.73 -60.73 31.09
N GLY A 790 -8.61 -59.43 31.32
CA GLY A 790 -7.56 -58.90 32.17
C GLY A 790 -7.55 -57.39 32.21
N LYS A 791 -6.72 -56.82 33.08
CA LYS A 791 -6.58 -55.36 33.21
C LYS A 791 -5.11 -55.01 33.26
N VAL A 792 -4.69 -54.10 32.39
CA VAL A 792 -3.37 -53.47 32.49
C VAL A 792 -3.54 -52.05 33.02
N THR A 793 -2.72 -51.71 34.00
CA THR A 793 -2.62 -50.36 34.55
C THR A 793 -1.22 -49.86 34.29
N VAL A 794 -1.09 -48.77 33.55
CA VAL A 794 0.18 -48.08 33.32
C VAL A 794 0.20 -46.89 34.28
N LYS A 795 1.07 -46.94 35.28
CA LYS A 795 1.22 -45.91 36.30
C LYS A 795 2.62 -45.31 36.21
N ALA A 796 2.71 -44.07 35.74
CA ALA A 796 3.96 -43.33 35.63
C ALA A 796 4.14 -42.39 36.83
N THR A 797 5.32 -42.41 37.44
CA THR A 797 5.67 -41.58 38.60
C THR A 797 7.07 -41.02 38.40
N ILE A 798 7.26 -39.73 38.69
CA ILE A 798 8.61 -39.16 38.77
C ILE A 798 9.17 -39.53 40.13
N GLN A 799 10.33 -40.20 40.15
CA GLN A 799 11.08 -40.44 41.37
C GLN A 799 12.30 -39.53 41.45
N LYS A 800 12.60 -39.11 42.68
CA LYS A 800 13.75 -38.28 43.03
C LYS A 800 14.62 -39.01 44.04
N GLN A 801 15.92 -39.01 43.80
CA GLN A 801 16.96 -39.47 44.72
C GLN A 801 17.77 -38.26 45.18
N THR A 802 17.84 -37.98 46.47
CA THR A 802 18.59 -36.83 47.00
C THR A 802 19.90 -37.29 47.65
N ASN A 803 21.02 -36.66 47.30
CA ASN A 803 22.38 -36.90 47.81
C ASN A 803 22.80 -38.38 47.80
N GLY A 804 22.44 -39.12 46.74
CA GLY A 804 22.75 -40.54 46.62
C GLY A 804 21.98 -41.45 47.61
N GLY A 805 20.94 -40.93 48.28
CA GLY A 805 20.07 -41.70 49.16
C GLY A 805 19.15 -42.68 48.42
N GLY A 806 18.02 -43.06 49.02
CA GLY A 806 17.00 -43.89 48.35
C GLY A 806 16.21 -43.11 47.29
N TRP A 807 15.66 -43.81 46.30
CA TRP A 807 14.66 -43.26 45.39
C TRP A 807 13.31 -43.12 46.11
N SER A 808 12.62 -41.99 45.90
CA SER A 808 11.30 -41.71 46.46
C SER A 808 10.41 -40.99 45.46
N ASP A 809 9.09 -41.17 45.56
CA ASP A 809 8.13 -40.51 44.66
C ASP A 809 8.17 -38.99 44.86
N TYR A 810 8.35 -38.25 43.77
CA TYR A 810 8.45 -36.79 43.73
C TYR A 810 7.18 -36.13 43.19
N SER A 811 6.53 -36.75 42.21
CA SER A 811 5.27 -36.30 41.65
C SER A 811 4.11 -37.18 42.09
N SER A 812 2.89 -36.66 41.98
CA SER A 812 1.71 -37.54 41.93
C SER A 812 1.84 -38.49 40.73
N ALA A 813 1.45 -39.74 40.92
CA ALA A 813 1.44 -40.71 39.85
C ALA A 813 0.32 -40.41 38.87
N VAL A 814 0.62 -40.48 37.57
CA VAL A 814 -0.41 -40.45 36.51
C VAL A 814 -0.66 -41.87 36.08
N SER A 815 -1.91 -42.30 36.17
CA SER A 815 -2.30 -43.67 35.86
C SER A 815 -3.41 -43.71 34.82
N ARG A 816 -3.28 -44.67 33.91
CA ARG A 816 -4.33 -45.06 32.97
C ARG A 816 -4.49 -46.56 32.96
N THR A 817 -5.72 -46.99 32.75
CA THR A 817 -6.09 -48.40 32.73
C THR A 817 -6.63 -48.78 31.37
N PHE A 818 -6.38 -50.02 31.00
CA PHE A 818 -6.95 -50.66 29.82
C PHE A 818 -7.41 -52.05 30.22
N GLU A 819 -8.71 -52.20 30.36
CA GLU A 819 -9.36 -53.43 30.80
C GLU A 819 -9.93 -54.19 29.61
N SER A 820 -9.45 -55.41 29.41
CA SER A 820 -10.03 -56.37 28.51
C SER A 820 -11.25 -57.03 29.15
N ILE A 821 -12.38 -56.95 28.45
CA ILE A 821 -13.68 -57.50 28.86
C ILE A 821 -14.12 -58.60 27.90
N LYS A 822 -15.01 -59.50 28.35
CA LYS A 822 -15.51 -60.63 27.54
C LYS A 822 -16.01 -60.19 26.17
N SER A 823 -15.79 -61.07 25.19
CA SER A 823 -16.31 -60.91 23.84
C SER A 823 -17.83 -60.81 23.78
N ASP A 824 -18.58 -61.31 24.75
CA ASP A 824 -20.05 -61.27 24.80
C ASP A 824 -20.64 -60.14 25.69
N THR A 825 -19.80 -59.25 26.23
CA THR A 825 -20.26 -58.16 27.11
C THR A 825 -21.29 -57.26 26.40
N ALA A 826 -22.43 -56.97 27.02
CA ALA A 826 -23.42 -56.08 26.39
C ALA A 826 -22.86 -54.65 26.20
N LEU A 827 -22.78 -54.19 24.94
CA LEU A 827 -22.33 -52.85 24.56
C LEU A 827 -23.42 -52.11 23.77
N THR A 828 -23.36 -50.78 23.83
CA THR A 828 -24.11 -49.90 22.95
C THR A 828 -23.22 -49.44 21.81
N TYR A 829 -23.79 -49.36 20.61
CA TYR A 829 -23.07 -49.05 19.39
C TYR A 829 -23.68 -47.81 18.72
N SER A 830 -22.81 -46.94 18.23
CA SER A 830 -23.17 -45.77 17.43
C SER A 830 -22.14 -45.57 16.33
N LEU A 831 -22.51 -44.90 15.24
CA LEU A 831 -21.53 -44.45 14.25
C LEU A 831 -20.81 -43.21 14.76
N ASP A 832 -19.51 -43.14 14.50
CA ASP A 832 -18.79 -41.87 14.63
C ASP A 832 -19.32 -40.87 13.60
N THR A 833 -19.22 -39.58 13.91
CA THR A 833 -19.80 -38.55 13.05
C THR A 833 -18.95 -38.35 11.81
N VAL A 834 -19.48 -38.75 10.64
CA VAL A 834 -18.82 -38.55 9.33
C VAL A 834 -18.74 -37.06 8.96
N GLY A 835 -19.72 -36.26 9.41
CA GLY A 835 -19.84 -34.84 9.06
C GLY A 835 -20.40 -34.62 7.66
N THR A 836 -20.16 -33.43 7.09
CA THR A 836 -20.54 -33.11 5.70
C THR A 836 -19.49 -33.68 4.75
N LEU A 837 -19.92 -34.18 3.59
CA LEU A 837 -19.03 -34.66 2.53
C LEU A 837 -19.06 -33.75 1.30
N PHE A 838 -17.95 -33.75 0.56
CA PHE A 838 -17.84 -33.09 -0.73
C PHE A 838 -18.44 -33.97 -1.84
N ALA A 839 -19.11 -33.36 -2.82
CA ALA A 839 -19.68 -34.03 -3.99
C ALA A 839 -18.58 -34.40 -5.01
N ALA A 840 -17.63 -35.26 -4.59
CA ALA A 840 -16.42 -35.55 -5.32
C ALA A 840 -16.68 -36.11 -6.73
N GLN A 841 -17.64 -37.02 -6.92
CA GLN A 841 -17.89 -37.61 -8.25
C GLN A 841 -18.47 -36.61 -9.25
N ASP A 842 -19.28 -35.67 -8.78
CA ASP A 842 -19.90 -34.63 -9.61
C ASP A 842 -18.93 -33.46 -9.89
N GLN A 843 -17.99 -33.20 -8.97
CA GLN A 843 -17.13 -32.02 -9.00
C GLN A 843 -15.67 -32.30 -9.39
N ILE A 844 -15.19 -33.55 -9.30
CA ILE A 844 -13.82 -33.95 -9.65
C ILE A 844 -13.82 -34.82 -10.90
N SER A 845 -12.90 -34.50 -11.82
CA SER A 845 -12.59 -35.33 -12.98
C SER A 845 -11.12 -35.73 -12.98
N THR A 846 -10.77 -36.80 -13.70
CA THR A 846 -9.36 -37.22 -13.89
C THR A 846 -8.52 -36.16 -14.62
N ALA A 847 -9.17 -35.24 -15.34
CA ALA A 847 -8.53 -34.07 -15.93
C ALA A 847 -8.23 -32.96 -14.89
N LEU A 848 -8.98 -32.91 -13.79
CA LEU A 848 -8.80 -31.92 -12.73
C LEU A 848 -7.71 -32.34 -11.73
N ILE A 849 -7.68 -33.62 -11.33
CA ILE A 849 -6.64 -34.18 -10.46
C ILE A 849 -6.10 -35.47 -11.09
N ALA A 850 -4.84 -35.40 -11.56
CA ALA A 850 -4.21 -36.53 -12.23
C ALA A 850 -3.99 -37.71 -11.26
N GLY A 851 -4.39 -38.91 -11.68
CA GLY A 851 -4.23 -40.13 -10.89
C GLY A 851 -5.15 -40.24 -9.67
N GLU A 852 -6.16 -39.37 -9.55
CA GLU A 852 -7.20 -39.54 -8.51
C GLU A 852 -8.29 -40.52 -8.97
N ASN A 853 -8.59 -41.49 -8.11
CA ASN A 853 -9.68 -42.43 -8.32
C ASN A 853 -10.86 -42.05 -7.43
N VAL A 854 -11.88 -41.40 -8.00
CA VAL A 854 -13.05 -40.90 -7.28
C VAL A 854 -14.05 -42.05 -7.03
N ALA A 855 -13.63 -42.99 -6.20
CA ALA A 855 -14.40 -44.14 -5.75
C ALA A 855 -14.24 -44.30 -4.24
N ALA A 856 -15.32 -44.71 -3.55
CA ALA A 856 -15.24 -44.97 -2.11
C ALA A 856 -14.21 -46.07 -1.82
N GLY A 857 -13.33 -45.82 -0.84
CA GLY A 857 -12.22 -46.69 -0.45
C GLY A 857 -10.92 -46.48 -1.22
N ASP A 858 -10.93 -45.64 -2.26
CA ASP A 858 -9.78 -45.35 -3.12
C ASP A 858 -9.52 -43.84 -3.30
N SER A 859 -10.38 -42.96 -2.75
CA SER A 859 -10.33 -41.51 -2.97
C SER A 859 -9.87 -40.76 -1.74
N GLN A 860 -9.12 -39.66 -1.92
CA GLN A 860 -8.73 -38.76 -0.83
C GLN A 860 -9.94 -38.08 -0.15
N PHE A 861 -11.08 -38.00 -0.85
CA PHE A 861 -12.29 -37.34 -0.35
C PHE A 861 -13.24 -38.30 0.38
N ASP A 862 -12.91 -39.59 0.45
CA ASP A 862 -13.72 -40.53 1.22
C ASP A 862 -13.45 -40.41 2.71
N LYS A 863 -14.36 -40.96 3.50
CA LYS A 863 -14.20 -41.08 4.95
C LYS A 863 -14.48 -42.50 5.38
N THR A 864 -13.67 -42.98 6.31
CA THR A 864 -13.91 -44.24 6.99
C THR A 864 -15.17 -44.12 7.85
N LEU A 865 -16.08 -45.08 7.72
CA LEU A 865 -17.25 -45.19 8.58
C LEU A 865 -16.88 -46.01 9.82
N THR A 866 -16.62 -45.33 10.94
CA THR A 866 -16.13 -45.98 12.17
C THR A 866 -17.25 -46.20 13.18
N VAL A 867 -17.19 -47.32 13.89
CA VAL A 867 -18.12 -47.64 14.98
C VAL A 867 -17.52 -47.24 16.32
N ILE A 868 -18.31 -46.55 17.14
CA ILE A 868 -18.03 -46.30 18.56
C ILE A 868 -18.84 -47.30 19.38
N ALA A 869 -18.17 -48.03 20.26
CA ALA A 869 -18.81 -48.87 21.27
C ALA A 869 -18.67 -48.25 22.67
N LYS A 870 -19.72 -48.35 23.47
CA LYS A 870 -19.73 -47.92 24.87
C LYS A 870 -20.32 -48.99 25.78
N ASP A 871 -19.77 -49.10 26.98
CA ASP A 871 -20.35 -49.93 28.04
C ASP A 871 -21.61 -49.29 28.65
N SER A 872 -22.26 -49.99 29.58
CA SER A 872 -23.45 -49.50 30.28
C SER A 872 -23.23 -48.26 31.14
N ALA A 873 -21.97 -47.94 31.48
CA ALA A 873 -21.58 -46.73 32.20
C ALA A 873 -21.22 -45.58 31.25
N GLY A 874 -21.31 -45.79 29.93
CA GLY A 874 -21.01 -44.79 28.90
C GLY A 874 -19.52 -44.66 28.57
N ASN A 875 -18.65 -45.51 29.14
CA ASN A 875 -17.23 -45.50 28.83
C ASN A 875 -16.98 -46.02 27.42
N LYS A 876 -16.07 -45.39 26.68
CA LYS A 876 -15.64 -45.90 25.37
C LYS A 876 -14.96 -47.27 25.52
N VAL A 877 -15.33 -48.20 24.66
CA VAL A 877 -14.73 -49.54 24.57
C VAL A 877 -14.07 -49.67 23.21
N LYS A 878 -12.76 -49.97 23.21
CA LYS A 878 -12.00 -50.21 21.98
C LYS A 878 -12.41 -51.55 21.36
N LEU A 879 -12.65 -51.55 20.05
CA LEU A 879 -12.93 -52.76 19.28
C LEU A 879 -11.66 -53.24 18.56
N PRO A 880 -11.47 -54.56 18.36
CA PRO A 880 -10.29 -55.10 17.70
C PRO A 880 -10.25 -54.80 16.20
N TYR A 881 -11.43 -54.64 15.60
CA TYR A 881 -11.63 -54.28 14.21
C TYR A 881 -12.81 -53.31 14.13
N ASN A 882 -12.93 -52.61 13.01
CA ASN A 882 -14.13 -51.84 12.72
C ASN A 882 -15.26 -52.83 12.37
N TYR A 883 -16.20 -53.06 13.29
CA TYR A 883 -17.24 -54.10 13.19
C TYR A 883 -18.32 -53.86 12.11
N VAL A 884 -18.10 -52.92 11.20
CA VAL A 884 -18.97 -52.72 10.04
C VAL A 884 -18.82 -53.91 9.09
N ARG A 885 -19.92 -54.43 8.56
CA ARG A 885 -19.93 -55.51 7.55
C ARG A 885 -20.50 -55.11 6.21
N GLY A 886 -21.44 -54.20 6.26
CA GLY A 886 -22.24 -53.81 5.13
C GLY A 886 -22.65 -52.37 5.34
N ILE A 887 -22.50 -51.59 4.28
CA ILE A 887 -22.93 -50.21 4.23
C ILE A 887 -23.90 -50.11 3.07
N SER A 888 -25.06 -49.51 3.33
CA SER A 888 -26.00 -49.12 2.30
C SER A 888 -26.29 -47.63 2.40
N SER A 889 -26.67 -47.05 1.27
CA SER A 889 -27.10 -45.65 1.18
C SER A 889 -28.56 -45.65 0.75
N SER A 890 -29.37 -44.80 1.38
CA SER A 890 -30.75 -44.58 0.93
C SER A 890 -30.80 -43.91 -0.45
N ASN A 891 -29.71 -43.29 -0.90
CA ASN A 891 -29.58 -42.70 -2.23
C ASN A 891 -28.13 -42.82 -2.76
N PRO A 892 -27.82 -43.89 -3.51
CA PRO A 892 -26.48 -44.12 -4.09
C PRO A 892 -26.00 -43.04 -5.07
N ASN A 893 -26.91 -42.24 -5.64
CA ASN A 893 -26.53 -41.12 -6.51
C ASN A 893 -25.96 -39.94 -5.72
N VAL A 894 -26.33 -39.80 -4.44
CA VAL A 894 -25.84 -38.74 -3.54
C VAL A 894 -24.63 -39.24 -2.76
N LEU A 895 -24.69 -40.47 -2.22
CA LEU A 895 -23.66 -41.04 -1.34
C LEU A 895 -23.26 -42.42 -1.83
N ALA A 896 -22.04 -42.54 -2.36
CA ALA A 896 -21.38 -43.81 -2.63
C ALA A 896 -20.88 -44.46 -1.34
N VAL A 897 -20.86 -45.78 -1.34
CA VAL A 897 -20.39 -46.59 -0.22
C VAL A 897 -19.48 -47.69 -0.76
N ALA A 898 -18.42 -47.98 -0.02
CA ALA A 898 -17.60 -49.16 -0.24
C ALA A 898 -17.73 -50.07 0.96
N ASN A 899 -18.18 -51.29 0.70
CA ASN A 899 -18.31 -52.28 1.75
C ASN A 899 -16.92 -52.66 2.29
N PRO A 900 -16.81 -52.88 3.61
CA PRO A 900 -15.58 -53.37 4.21
C PRO A 900 -15.21 -54.75 3.66
N THR A 901 -13.91 -55.00 3.55
CA THR A 901 -13.32 -56.32 3.26
C THR A 901 -12.48 -56.75 4.46
N PRO A 902 -11.98 -58.00 4.52
CA PRO A 902 -11.11 -58.42 5.62
C PRO A 902 -9.88 -57.54 5.83
N ASP A 903 -9.37 -56.90 4.76
CA ASP A 903 -8.15 -56.10 4.76
C ASP A 903 -8.41 -54.59 4.69
N ARG A 904 -9.67 -54.15 4.63
CA ARG A 904 -10.03 -52.74 4.41
C ARG A 904 -11.34 -52.36 5.09
N ASP A 905 -11.35 -51.21 5.76
CA ASP A 905 -12.55 -50.64 6.37
C ASP A 905 -13.65 -50.28 5.36
N GLY A 906 -14.84 -49.98 5.87
CA GLY A 906 -15.94 -49.48 5.06
C GLY A 906 -15.85 -47.96 4.90
N PHE A 907 -16.06 -47.48 3.68
CA PHE A 907 -15.90 -46.06 3.34
C PHE A 907 -17.18 -45.47 2.76
N VAL A 908 -17.33 -44.16 2.94
CA VAL A 908 -18.40 -43.37 2.34
C VAL A 908 -17.79 -42.22 1.54
N LEU A 909 -18.37 -41.93 0.38
CA LEU A 909 -17.94 -40.86 -0.52
C LEU A 909 -19.15 -40.09 -1.02
N GLY A 910 -19.08 -38.76 -1.01
CA GLY A 910 -20.11 -37.92 -1.61
C GLY A 910 -20.01 -37.96 -3.13
N ASN A 911 -21.08 -38.36 -3.81
CA ASN A 911 -21.15 -38.36 -5.27
C ASN A 911 -21.72 -37.05 -5.78
N LYS A 912 -22.95 -36.70 -5.35
CA LYS A 912 -23.71 -35.54 -5.81
C LYS A 912 -24.31 -34.79 -4.63
N ALA A 913 -24.44 -33.47 -4.74
CA ALA A 913 -25.05 -32.65 -3.69
C ALA A 913 -26.48 -33.14 -3.34
N GLY A 914 -26.78 -33.21 -2.04
CA GLY A 914 -28.04 -33.70 -1.51
C GLY A 914 -27.89 -34.29 -0.11
N THR A 915 -28.93 -34.97 0.37
CA THR A 915 -28.92 -35.69 1.64
C THR A 915 -29.20 -37.17 1.39
N ALA A 916 -28.46 -38.04 2.08
CA ALA A 916 -28.68 -39.47 2.07
C ALA A 916 -28.46 -40.02 3.48
N THR A 917 -29.21 -41.06 3.84
CA THR A 917 -29.03 -41.77 5.09
C THR A 917 -28.09 -42.93 4.82
N VAL A 918 -26.92 -42.94 5.45
CA VAL A 918 -26.06 -44.12 5.48
C VAL A 918 -26.59 -45.08 6.51
N THR A 919 -26.69 -46.36 6.16
CA THR A 919 -27.04 -47.43 7.08
C THR A 919 -25.93 -48.46 7.10
N ALA A 920 -25.34 -48.67 8.28
CA ALA A 920 -24.31 -49.66 8.52
C ALA A 920 -24.91 -50.87 9.25
N ILE A 921 -24.68 -52.06 8.71
CA ILE A 921 -24.88 -53.32 9.41
C ILE A 921 -23.59 -53.57 10.19
N VAL A 922 -23.69 -53.49 11.51
CA VAL A 922 -22.56 -53.62 12.43
C VAL A 922 -22.72 -54.91 13.21
N TYR A 923 -21.66 -55.72 13.29
CA TYR A 923 -21.61 -56.80 14.26
C TYR A 923 -21.51 -56.22 15.66
N LYS A 924 -22.36 -56.69 16.56
CA LYS A 924 -22.07 -56.62 17.98
C LYS A 924 -20.96 -57.61 18.30
N ASN A 925 -20.28 -57.39 19.40
CA ASN A 925 -19.24 -58.26 19.91
C ASN A 925 -19.73 -59.70 20.18
N ASN A 926 -21.01 -59.90 20.49
CA ASN A 926 -21.65 -61.21 20.63
C ASN A 926 -22.01 -61.91 19.29
N GLY A 927 -21.67 -61.31 18.14
CA GLY A 927 -21.95 -61.85 16.80
C GLY A 927 -23.33 -61.52 16.24
N GLU A 928 -24.24 -60.93 17.02
CA GLU A 928 -25.49 -60.39 16.48
C GLU A 928 -25.23 -59.19 15.59
N THR A 929 -26.20 -58.80 14.76
CA THR A 929 -26.11 -57.57 13.97
C THR A 929 -27.01 -56.48 14.53
N VAL A 930 -26.58 -55.23 14.39
CA VAL A 930 -27.39 -54.03 14.64
C VAL A 930 -27.30 -53.12 13.41
N SER A 931 -28.43 -52.54 13.04
CA SER A 931 -28.49 -51.53 11.99
C SER A 931 -28.34 -50.16 12.63
N LEU A 932 -27.29 -49.43 12.26
CA LEU A 932 -27.06 -48.06 12.70
C LEU A 932 -27.15 -47.14 11.51
N SER A 933 -27.84 -46.02 11.66
CA SER A 933 -28.05 -45.06 10.57
C SER A 933 -27.65 -43.65 10.98
N GLN A 934 -27.12 -42.90 10.03
CA GLN A 934 -26.79 -41.49 10.18
C GLN A 934 -27.19 -40.75 8.89
N ASP A 935 -27.79 -39.57 9.03
CA ASP A 935 -28.04 -38.69 7.90
C ASP A 935 -26.75 -37.96 7.51
N ILE A 936 -26.40 -38.05 6.23
CA ILE A 936 -25.23 -37.44 5.63
C ILE A 936 -25.68 -36.36 4.66
N THR A 937 -25.09 -35.18 4.80
CA THR A 937 -25.23 -34.09 3.84
C THR A 937 -24.02 -34.07 2.92
N VAL A 938 -24.26 -34.08 1.62
CA VAL A 938 -23.24 -33.92 0.58
C VAL A 938 -23.42 -32.55 -0.06
N LYS A 939 -22.34 -31.78 -0.17
CA LYS A 939 -22.37 -30.44 -0.76
C LYS A 939 -21.43 -30.34 -1.95
N ALA A 940 -21.81 -29.50 -2.91
CA ALA A 940 -21.00 -29.16 -4.08
C ALA A 940 -20.34 -27.78 -3.95
N ASP A 941 -20.13 -27.31 -2.71
CA ASP A 941 -19.40 -26.06 -2.48
C ASP A 941 -17.93 -26.28 -2.89
N SER A 942 -17.31 -25.29 -3.52
CA SER A 942 -15.89 -25.38 -3.87
C SER A 942 -15.04 -25.64 -2.62
N ILE A 943 -14.01 -26.47 -2.76
CA ILE A 943 -13.08 -26.77 -1.65
C ILE A 943 -12.38 -25.47 -1.20
N THR A 944 -12.32 -25.28 0.11
CA THR A 944 -11.70 -24.12 0.75
C THR A 944 -10.86 -24.59 1.93
N VAL A 945 -9.74 -23.92 2.16
CA VAL A 945 -8.82 -24.28 3.25
C VAL A 945 -9.39 -23.82 4.59
N ASP A 946 -9.70 -24.76 5.47
CA ASP A 946 -10.13 -24.48 6.85
C ASP A 946 -8.95 -24.29 7.80
N LYS A 947 -7.89 -25.08 7.65
CA LYS A 947 -6.70 -24.96 8.50
C LYS A 947 -5.43 -25.08 7.68
N LEU A 948 -4.44 -24.24 8.01
CA LEU A 948 -3.11 -24.27 7.42
C LEU A 948 -2.08 -24.18 8.55
N THR A 949 -1.25 -25.20 8.71
CA THR A 949 -0.26 -25.26 9.79
C THR A 949 1.10 -25.74 9.30
N ALA A 950 2.16 -25.25 9.93
CA ALA A 950 3.54 -25.67 9.70
C ALA A 950 4.12 -26.35 10.93
N GLY A 951 5.02 -27.31 10.73
CA GLY A 951 5.80 -27.93 11.80
C GLY A 951 6.96 -27.07 12.30
N LYS A 952 7.48 -26.15 11.47
CA LYS A 952 8.54 -25.19 11.81
C LYS A 952 8.23 -23.77 11.36
N THR A 953 8.85 -22.81 12.04
CA THR A 953 8.81 -21.38 11.69
C THR A 953 10.09 -20.89 11.00
N ASP A 954 11.17 -21.67 11.09
CA ASP A 954 12.43 -21.48 10.37
C ASP A 954 13.14 -22.80 10.06
N ASN A 955 14.00 -22.77 9.05
CA ASN A 955 14.86 -23.89 8.67
C ASN A 955 16.10 -23.41 7.89
N ASN A 956 17.11 -24.28 7.77
CA ASN A 956 18.25 -24.04 6.88
C ASN A 956 17.90 -24.43 5.44
N PHE A 957 18.35 -23.62 4.49
CA PHE A 957 18.27 -23.92 3.07
C PHE A 957 19.66 -24.34 2.56
N SER A 958 19.81 -25.63 2.29
CA SER A 958 21.06 -26.25 1.86
C SER A 958 20.99 -26.86 0.45
N ALA A 959 19.81 -26.93 -0.17
CA ALA A 959 19.61 -27.42 -1.54
C ALA A 959 18.25 -26.95 -2.09
N ASN A 960 18.14 -26.84 -3.41
CA ASN A 960 16.87 -26.66 -4.12
C ASN A 960 15.91 -27.82 -3.79
N GLY A 961 14.61 -27.53 -3.78
CA GLY A 961 13.58 -28.51 -3.41
C GLY A 961 12.20 -27.86 -3.30
N PHE A 962 11.21 -28.62 -2.83
CA PHE A 962 9.87 -28.10 -2.66
C PHE A 962 9.69 -27.39 -1.32
N ALA A 963 8.95 -26.29 -1.33
CA ALA A 963 8.68 -25.47 -0.15
C ALA A 963 8.17 -26.28 1.05
N TYR A 964 7.27 -27.26 0.82
CA TYR A 964 6.67 -28.07 1.88
C TYR A 964 7.70 -28.92 2.66
N ASP A 965 8.84 -29.25 2.06
CA ASP A 965 9.90 -30.04 2.72
C ASP A 965 10.63 -29.25 3.81
N PHE A 966 10.55 -27.92 3.78
CA PHE A 966 11.21 -27.09 4.76
C PHE A 966 10.35 -26.84 6.01
N PHE A 967 9.02 -26.99 5.92
CA PHE A 967 8.08 -26.78 7.04
C PHE A 967 8.05 -27.93 8.07
N THR A 968 9.03 -28.84 8.07
CA THR A 968 8.98 -30.11 8.82
C THR A 968 9.83 -30.16 10.09
N ASP A 969 9.29 -30.77 11.15
CA ASP A 969 10.01 -31.30 12.32
C ASP A 969 9.72 -32.81 12.50
N GLY A 970 10.13 -33.62 11.53
CA GLY A 970 9.83 -35.07 11.50
C GLY A 970 8.41 -35.35 10.99
N ASP A 971 7.52 -35.82 11.87
CA ASP A 971 6.13 -36.16 11.53
C ASP A 971 5.21 -34.92 11.44
N ASN A 972 5.63 -33.79 12.00
CA ASN A 972 4.93 -32.51 11.90
C ASN A 972 5.39 -31.73 10.67
N LYS A 973 4.57 -31.73 9.61
CA LYS A 973 4.89 -31.14 8.29
C LYS A 973 3.94 -29.98 7.95
N LEU A 974 4.04 -29.44 6.73
CA LEU A 974 2.98 -28.56 6.20
C LEU A 974 1.68 -29.38 6.09
N LYS A 975 0.64 -28.94 6.79
CA LYS A 975 -0.68 -29.57 6.79
C LYS A 975 -1.73 -28.57 6.32
N VAL A 976 -2.54 -29.01 5.35
CA VAL A 976 -3.72 -28.29 4.87
C VAL A 976 -4.94 -29.13 5.26
N THR A 977 -5.90 -28.54 5.96
CA THR A 977 -7.21 -29.17 6.22
C THR A 977 -8.28 -28.38 5.48
N ASP A 978 -9.11 -29.05 4.71
CA ASP A 978 -10.25 -28.40 4.03
C ASP A 978 -11.48 -28.24 4.96
N GLN A 979 -12.53 -27.59 4.47
CA GLN A 979 -13.77 -27.41 5.23
C GLN A 979 -14.55 -28.70 5.49
N TYR A 980 -14.20 -29.79 4.81
CA TYR A 980 -14.81 -31.11 4.99
C TYR A 980 -14.00 -31.98 5.97
N GLY A 981 -12.87 -31.48 6.47
CA GLY A 981 -12.00 -32.17 7.42
C GLY A 981 -11.00 -33.14 6.77
N ILE A 982 -10.79 -33.07 5.46
CA ILE A 982 -9.75 -33.83 4.77
C ILE A 982 -8.41 -33.14 5.00
N GLU A 983 -7.41 -33.90 5.46
CA GLU A 983 -6.04 -33.42 5.67
C GLU A 983 -5.15 -33.82 4.49
N TYR A 984 -4.35 -32.86 4.00
CA TYR A 984 -3.37 -33.02 2.93
C TYR A 984 -1.98 -32.69 3.46
N THR A 985 -0.98 -33.51 3.14
CA THR A 985 0.41 -33.30 3.59
C THR A 985 1.41 -33.49 2.44
N ASN A 986 2.52 -32.74 2.48
CA ASN A 986 3.64 -32.87 1.53
C ASN A 986 3.22 -32.93 0.04
N ALA A 987 3.53 -34.04 -0.62
CA ALA A 987 3.29 -34.27 -2.04
C ALA A 987 1.78 -34.30 -2.38
N ASP A 988 0.92 -34.65 -1.41
CA ASP A 988 -0.52 -34.59 -1.62
C ASP A 988 -0.97 -33.15 -1.85
N ILE A 989 -0.37 -32.17 -1.15
CA ILE A 989 -0.71 -30.75 -1.35
C ILE A 989 -0.46 -30.34 -2.81
N ALA A 990 0.66 -30.79 -3.39
CA ALA A 990 0.96 -30.52 -4.79
C ALA A 990 0.01 -31.29 -5.74
N LYS A 991 -0.35 -32.54 -5.43
CA LYS A 991 -1.30 -33.34 -6.22
C LYS A 991 -2.69 -32.69 -6.27
N TYR A 992 -3.18 -32.17 -5.13
CA TYR A 992 -4.52 -31.60 -4.99
C TYR A 992 -4.56 -30.06 -5.13
N ASP A 993 -3.51 -29.42 -5.69
CA ASP A 993 -3.49 -27.97 -5.84
C ASP A 993 -4.66 -27.42 -6.68
N ALA A 994 -5.13 -28.19 -7.68
CA ALA A 994 -6.24 -27.78 -8.52
C ALA A 994 -7.52 -27.44 -7.73
N VAL A 995 -7.70 -28.03 -6.53
CA VAL A 995 -8.83 -27.78 -5.65
C VAL A 995 -8.47 -26.96 -4.41
N LEU A 996 -7.23 -27.06 -3.91
CA LEU A 996 -6.77 -26.30 -2.75
C LEU A 996 -6.39 -24.86 -3.09
N GLY A 997 -5.90 -24.64 -4.32
CA GLY A 997 -5.46 -23.35 -4.84
C GLY A 997 -4.32 -22.71 -4.03
N LEU A 998 -3.44 -23.51 -3.42
CA LEU A 998 -2.37 -22.99 -2.60
C LEU A 998 -1.35 -22.26 -3.47
N ARG A 999 -0.93 -21.07 -3.06
CA ARG A 999 0.11 -20.31 -3.74
C ARG A 999 1.30 -20.07 -2.83
N TYR A 1000 2.48 -20.26 -3.40
CA TYR A 1000 3.74 -20.02 -2.72
C TYR A 1000 4.31 -18.69 -3.18
N THR A 1001 4.74 -17.90 -2.22
CA THR A 1001 5.45 -16.66 -2.47
C THR A 1001 6.77 -16.67 -1.73
N VAL A 1002 7.75 -15.97 -2.27
CA VAL A 1002 9.05 -15.80 -1.65
C VAL A 1002 9.37 -14.33 -1.48
N LYS A 1003 9.96 -14.00 -0.35
CA LYS A 1003 10.46 -12.65 -0.07
C LYS A 1003 11.90 -12.76 0.43
N VAL A 1004 12.84 -12.16 -0.29
CA VAL A 1004 14.20 -11.98 0.22
C VAL A 1004 14.13 -11.06 1.43
N VAL A 1005 14.63 -11.55 2.55
CA VAL A 1005 14.69 -10.82 3.83
C VAL A 1005 16.03 -10.09 3.93
N THR A 1006 17.12 -10.75 3.54
CA THR A 1006 18.47 -10.22 3.66
C THR A 1006 19.32 -10.68 2.47
N GLY A 1007 20.15 -9.77 1.94
CA GLY A 1007 20.98 -10.00 0.77
C GLY A 1007 20.38 -9.38 -0.51
N SER A 1008 21.05 -9.61 -1.64
CA SER A 1008 20.62 -9.13 -2.96
C SER A 1008 20.42 -10.29 -3.93
N GLY A 1009 19.56 -10.10 -4.92
CA GLY A 1009 19.22 -11.14 -5.91
C GLY A 1009 17.79 -11.64 -5.79
N MET A 1010 17.37 -12.45 -6.75
CA MET A 1010 16.01 -12.97 -6.86
C MET A 1010 16.00 -14.47 -6.53
N VAL A 1011 15.14 -14.86 -5.59
CA VAL A 1011 14.84 -16.28 -5.35
C VAL A 1011 13.72 -16.69 -6.30
N THR A 1012 13.92 -17.77 -7.04
CA THR A 1012 12.92 -18.31 -7.95
C THR A 1012 12.16 -19.43 -7.27
N ILE A 1013 10.85 -19.23 -7.10
CA ILE A 1013 9.91 -20.25 -6.62
C ILE A 1013 8.78 -20.41 -7.63
N ASN A 1014 8.41 -21.65 -7.94
CA ASN A 1014 7.18 -21.92 -8.67
C ASN A 1014 6.00 -21.65 -7.73
N SER A 1015 5.17 -20.66 -8.07
CA SER A 1015 4.08 -20.23 -7.21
C SER A 1015 2.99 -21.28 -7.01
N VAL A 1016 2.94 -22.32 -7.86
CA VAL A 1016 1.93 -23.38 -7.80
C VAL A 1016 2.50 -24.60 -7.07
N THR A 1017 3.63 -25.13 -7.52
CA THR A 1017 4.22 -26.34 -6.93
C THR A 1017 5.02 -26.08 -5.66
N GLY A 1018 5.42 -24.82 -5.43
CA GLY A 1018 6.34 -24.45 -4.36
C GLY A 1018 7.78 -24.86 -4.61
N GLU A 1019 8.13 -25.30 -5.83
CA GLU A 1019 9.49 -25.71 -6.17
C GLU A 1019 10.44 -24.51 -6.22
N ILE A 1020 11.49 -24.54 -5.40
CA ILE A 1020 12.55 -23.54 -5.35
C ILE A 1020 13.67 -23.99 -6.29
N THR A 1021 13.89 -23.25 -7.37
CA THR A 1021 14.81 -23.63 -8.45
C THR A 1021 16.11 -22.83 -8.48
N ASN A 1022 16.14 -21.65 -7.86
CA ASN A 1022 17.34 -20.82 -7.80
C ASN A 1022 17.35 -19.93 -6.56
N VAL A 1023 18.46 -19.96 -5.81
CA VAL A 1023 18.75 -19.04 -4.71
C VAL A 1023 20.19 -18.53 -4.87
N PRO A 1024 20.40 -17.25 -5.22
CA PRO A 1024 21.73 -16.68 -5.34
C PRO A 1024 22.51 -16.72 -4.02
N SER A 1025 23.84 -16.92 -4.06
CA SER A 1025 24.71 -16.91 -2.86
C SER A 1025 24.75 -15.56 -2.13
N SER A 1026 24.36 -14.48 -2.83
CA SER A 1026 24.18 -13.13 -2.29
C SER A 1026 22.90 -13.00 -1.44
N VAL A 1027 21.91 -13.88 -1.61
CA VAL A 1027 20.74 -13.98 -0.72
C VAL A 1027 21.15 -14.73 0.54
N LYS A 1028 20.96 -14.12 1.71
CA LYS A 1028 21.30 -14.72 3.01
C LYS A 1028 20.08 -15.31 3.69
N GLU A 1029 18.94 -14.66 3.56
CA GLU A 1029 17.68 -15.14 4.13
C GLU A 1029 16.51 -14.79 3.23
N PHE A 1030 15.53 -15.68 3.19
CA PHE A 1030 14.29 -15.46 2.48
C PHE A 1030 13.15 -16.18 3.18
N THR A 1031 11.95 -15.59 3.15
CA THR A 1031 10.74 -16.19 3.69
C THR A 1031 9.96 -16.82 2.56
N VAL A 1032 9.56 -18.08 2.73
CA VAL A 1032 8.60 -18.75 1.86
C VAL A 1032 7.25 -18.74 2.56
N THR A 1033 6.21 -18.28 1.89
CA THR A 1033 4.84 -18.22 2.43
C THR A 1033 3.91 -19.03 1.56
N ALA A 1034 3.25 -20.02 2.17
CA ALA A 1034 2.13 -20.73 1.58
C ALA A 1034 0.84 -19.97 1.90
N ILE A 1035 0.04 -19.67 0.88
CA ILE A 1035 -1.15 -18.82 0.96
C ILE A 1035 -2.32 -19.56 0.32
N ALA A 1036 -3.40 -19.74 1.06
CA ALA A 1036 -4.65 -20.27 0.54
C ALA A 1036 -5.49 -19.17 -0.15
N PRO A 1037 -6.42 -19.50 -1.06
CA PRO A 1037 -7.26 -18.51 -1.76
C PRO A 1037 -8.08 -17.60 -0.83
N ASN A 1038 -8.42 -18.08 0.37
CA ASN A 1038 -9.16 -17.33 1.38
C ASN A 1038 -8.25 -16.44 2.28
N GLY A 1039 -6.96 -16.33 1.95
CA GLY A 1039 -6.00 -15.47 2.65
C GLY A 1039 -5.34 -16.09 3.89
N LYS A 1040 -5.71 -17.31 4.28
CA LYS A 1040 -4.98 -18.04 5.34
C LYS A 1040 -3.57 -18.34 4.84
N SER A 1041 -2.55 -18.01 5.63
CA SER A 1041 -1.17 -18.20 5.23
C SER A 1041 -0.29 -18.68 6.37
N VAL A 1042 0.75 -19.44 6.03
CA VAL A 1042 1.83 -19.78 6.93
C VAL A 1042 3.16 -19.50 6.25
N SER A 1043 4.12 -18.99 7.02
CA SER A 1043 5.43 -18.60 6.53
C SER A 1043 6.53 -19.37 7.25
N ILE A 1044 7.59 -19.66 6.51
CA ILE A 1044 8.84 -20.17 7.06
C ILE A 1044 10.00 -19.29 6.62
N LEU A 1045 10.86 -18.94 7.57
CA LEU A 1045 12.12 -18.24 7.29
C LEU A 1045 13.20 -19.26 6.94
N LEU A 1046 13.83 -19.11 5.77
CA LEU A 1046 14.92 -19.95 5.32
C LEU A 1046 16.24 -19.19 5.35
N VAL A 1047 17.21 -19.75 6.07
CA VAL A 1047 18.59 -19.24 6.14
C VAL A 1047 19.41 -19.95 5.06
N ASN A 1048 19.94 -19.19 4.10
CA ASN A 1048 20.72 -19.76 3.00
C ASN A 1048 22.11 -20.19 3.51
N THR A 1049 22.34 -21.50 3.55
CA THR A 1049 23.60 -22.11 3.95
C THR A 1049 24.34 -22.75 2.77
N GLN A 1050 23.96 -22.41 1.53
CA GLN A 1050 24.72 -22.80 0.34
C GLN A 1050 26.16 -22.25 0.42
N PRO A 1051 27.18 -23.04 0.05
CA PRO A 1051 28.57 -22.62 0.05
C PRO A 1051 28.87 -21.49 -0.94
#